data_AF-A0A353B220-F1
#
_entry.id   AF-A0A353B220-F1
#
_cell.length_a   1.000
_cell.length_b   1.000
_cell.length_c   1.000
_cell.angle_alpha   90.00
_cell.angle_beta   90.00
_cell.angle_gamma   90.00
#
_symmetry.space_group_name_H-M   'P 1'
#
loop_
_entity.id
_entity.type
_entity.pdbx_description
1 polymer ?
#
loop_
_entity_poly.entity_id
_entity_poly.type
_entity_poly.pdbx_seq_one_letter_code
_entity_poly.pdbx_strand_id
1 'polypeptide(L)'
;MLTWLVDSSSNRNAGASAWERRYVTVRCLPHVLATDLIAMASKASIAVLGLLFCIGWPAQVSAFQDIVREEPELIDQEPFDLIVLTADAGGGSEKVFPLPFPGRKVPVNPRETDRLDVVLVRFPEREYEVMWRDIEKIELYENRIYKQAVDRMADKDFIGAFQNLSFLMKKYPRMDRLATLQKEFLLQSALDSFTATGDVAQTLSALEELRKIDRSYRASSVTNGLSRAADRIVQKYQSSGDLTNAKAILSRLSREYGSDLPVVQQWQTRLESMARARLQEARQLVEAGKFREARRAAVDMLGILPSYEPGKELIKEINQTHPMVRVGVMQKSSSPDPAALVRWPDRRTGGLLARPLVKFEAVSTEGGVYDFALGRYSESDDRQSLLLDIDPNNETPLDAFALAQSLGERGDPGHELYDASWAAILKSVRVLSERQVLIQLRRPNILPWALMQWMLVDEDSGEYLLAGPYLRASEDELESSFKLRPEYRQPGRPIEIVEVFYEDPKRAVNDLMRGEIDVLDQLYPADARRLASEPQLRVGAYALPTNHMLIPVSDDPYLQNPKFRRAMLYGCNREAMLRGELLSSDDPNEGQVVSGPFPLGIEGNDTLAYAYDESIEPIAHSPPLARLLSVMAVEEVTKSFNRKRKPVPPLESLVVGCPDFEFARVAVEGMIQQWSSVGIQAELKVMPPSEVLQRKDEVDLIYVMANMWEPATDIERLLGSSGVVVSDNPYIVQGLVKLRAARNWPEVTRALKGLHQLVDYHLPILPLWQVTDRFAVRKTVNGIEGSPVSLYQDVLKWEVDLGIDQ
;
A
#
# COMPACT_ATOMS: atom_id res chain seq x y z
N MET A 1 18.33 -9.49 -25.95
CA MET A 1 18.07 -10.94 -25.89
C MET A 1 18.82 -11.49 -24.71
N LEU A 2 18.13 -11.61 -23.58
CA LEU A 2 18.60 -12.33 -22.41
C LEU A 2 18.16 -13.78 -22.58
N THR A 3 19.17 -14.63 -22.65
CA THR A 3 19.14 -16.08 -22.60
C THR A 3 18.68 -16.53 -21.21
N TRP A 4 17.64 -17.37 -21.16
CA TRP A 4 17.45 -18.31 -20.05
C TRP A 4 17.37 -19.72 -20.62
N LEU A 5 18.46 -20.44 -20.40
CA LEU A 5 18.62 -21.88 -20.58
C LEU A 5 18.00 -22.57 -19.37
N VAL A 6 17.14 -23.55 -19.62
CA VAL A 6 16.92 -24.67 -18.71
C VAL A 6 16.97 -25.92 -19.58
N ASP A 7 17.94 -26.79 -19.31
CA ASP A 7 17.78 -28.21 -19.61
C ASP A 7 18.42 -29.09 -18.55
N SER A 8 17.63 -30.10 -18.17
CA SER A 8 17.86 -31.45 -17.65
C SER A 8 19.20 -31.78 -16.94
N SER A 9 19.25 -32.65 -15.93
CA SER A 9 18.62 -33.97 -15.89
C SER A 9 18.86 -34.68 -14.54
N SER A 10 17.94 -35.61 -14.24
CA SER A 10 18.20 -36.88 -13.53
C SER A 10 18.30 -36.81 -11.99
N ASN A 11 17.74 -37.71 -11.17
CA ASN A 11 16.90 -38.88 -11.38
C ASN A 11 16.46 -39.44 -10.00
N ARG A 12 15.32 -40.18 -10.01
CA ARG A 12 14.91 -41.29 -9.11
C ARG A 12 14.01 -41.04 -7.89
N ASN A 13 12.78 -41.53 -8.10
CA ASN A 13 12.00 -42.48 -7.27
C ASN A 13 11.32 -41.94 -6.01
N ALA A 14 10.05 -42.25 -5.69
CA ALA A 14 9.03 -43.11 -6.28
C ALA A 14 7.66 -42.67 -5.70
N GLY A 15 6.59 -42.61 -6.51
CA GLY A 15 5.40 -43.49 -6.39
C GLY A 15 4.39 -43.01 -5.33
N ALA A 16 3.08 -42.93 -5.55
CA ALA A 16 2.23 -43.25 -6.68
C ALA A 16 0.83 -42.69 -6.38
N SER A 17 -0.02 -42.76 -7.41
CA SER A 17 -1.48 -42.62 -7.43
C SER A 17 -2.00 -41.20 -7.71
N ALA A 18 -2.95 -40.95 -8.62
CA ALA A 18 -3.60 -41.76 -9.65
C ALA A 18 -4.78 -40.93 -10.19
N TRP A 19 -4.75 -40.55 -11.48
CA TRP A 19 -5.91 -40.35 -12.38
C TRP A 19 -6.96 -39.28 -11.98
N GLU A 20 -7.55 -38.42 -12.81
CA GLU A 20 -7.66 -38.30 -14.26
C GLU A 20 -8.23 -36.89 -14.56
N ARG A 21 -7.74 -36.23 -15.62
CA ARG A 21 -8.38 -35.03 -16.19
C ARG A 21 -9.50 -35.49 -17.13
N ARG A 22 -10.60 -34.74 -17.20
CA ARG A 22 -10.95 -33.96 -18.41
C ARG A 22 -12.24 -33.16 -18.24
N TYR A 23 -12.11 -31.90 -18.64
CA TYR A 23 -13.16 -30.93 -18.86
C TYR A 23 -14.02 -31.32 -20.07
N VAL A 24 -15.33 -31.11 -19.94
CA VAL A 24 -16.28 -31.00 -21.06
C VAL A 24 -16.85 -29.58 -21.03
N THR A 25 -16.66 -28.86 -22.12
CA THR A 25 -17.27 -27.56 -22.43
C THR A 25 -18.60 -27.79 -23.15
N VAL A 26 -19.68 -27.10 -22.74
CA VAL A 26 -20.91 -26.93 -23.52
C VAL A 26 -21.13 -25.44 -23.78
N ARG A 27 -21.47 -25.13 -25.03
CA ARG A 27 -21.63 -23.81 -25.65
C ARG A 27 -22.86 -23.02 -25.14
N CYS A 28 -22.70 -21.71 -25.20
CA CYS A 28 -23.69 -20.63 -25.11
C CYS A 28 -24.87 -20.77 -26.09
N LEU A 29 -26.07 -20.27 -25.75
CA LEU A 29 -26.55 -18.90 -26.06
C LEU A 29 -28.01 -18.70 -25.56
N PRO A 30 -28.50 -17.44 -25.47
CA PRO A 30 -29.65 -17.03 -24.66
C PRO A 30 -30.87 -16.55 -25.49
N HIS A 31 -31.82 -15.96 -24.76
CA HIS A 31 -33.03 -15.20 -25.13
C HIS A 31 -34.33 -16.03 -25.09
N VAL A 32 -35.44 -15.54 -24.52
CA VAL A 32 -36.20 -14.36 -24.98
C VAL A 32 -37.34 -14.03 -23.98
N LEU A 33 -37.46 -12.73 -23.65
CA LEU A 33 -38.64 -11.84 -23.46
C LEU A 33 -39.81 -12.16 -22.50
N ALA A 34 -40.31 -11.07 -21.89
CA ALA A 34 -41.69 -10.95 -21.42
C ALA A 34 -42.31 -9.63 -21.91
N THR A 35 -43.33 -9.74 -22.75
CA THR A 35 -44.42 -8.77 -22.94
C THR A 35 -45.73 -9.56 -23.12
N ASP A 36 -46.70 -9.23 -22.28
CA ASP A 36 -48.16 -9.27 -22.45
C ASP A 36 -48.89 -10.55 -22.91
N LEU A 37 -49.61 -11.12 -21.92
CA LEU A 37 -51.09 -11.26 -21.86
C LEU A 37 -51.87 -12.02 -22.97
N ILE A 38 -52.59 -13.05 -22.48
CA ILE A 38 -53.89 -13.61 -22.92
C ILE A 38 -53.87 -14.84 -23.88
N ALA A 39 -53.88 -16.00 -23.22
CA ALA A 39 -54.91 -17.06 -23.22
C ALA A 39 -55.27 -17.92 -24.46
N MET A 40 -55.51 -19.20 -24.10
CA MET A 40 -56.31 -20.25 -24.75
C MET A 40 -55.68 -20.97 -25.97
N ALA A 41 -55.22 -22.21 -25.78
CA ALA A 41 -55.98 -23.47 -25.95
C ALA A 41 -55.73 -24.03 -27.37
N SER A 42 -55.56 -25.31 -27.67
CA SER A 42 -55.65 -26.56 -26.93
C SER A 42 -55.30 -27.70 -27.90
N LYS A 43 -54.72 -28.80 -27.38
CA LYS A 43 -54.96 -30.21 -27.78
C LYS A 43 -54.47 -30.66 -29.17
N ALA A 44 -54.04 -31.90 -29.41
CA ALA A 44 -53.79 -33.08 -28.59
C ALA A 44 -53.22 -34.21 -29.49
N SER A 45 -52.51 -35.16 -28.84
CA SER A 45 -52.61 -36.62 -29.01
C SER A 45 -51.99 -37.36 -30.23
N ILE A 46 -51.04 -38.29 -29.97
CA ILE A 46 -51.19 -39.79 -30.01
C ILE A 46 -50.94 -40.35 -31.44
N ALA A 47 -50.24 -41.45 -31.76
CA ALA A 47 -49.38 -42.41 -31.07
C ALA A 47 -48.85 -43.45 -32.11
N VAL A 48 -47.72 -44.10 -31.78
CA VAL A 48 -47.39 -45.54 -31.98
C VAL A 48 -47.01 -46.11 -33.37
N LEU A 49 -45.76 -46.60 -33.39
CA LEU A 49 -45.12 -47.78 -33.99
C LEU A 49 -45.74 -48.49 -35.23
N GLY A 50 -44.85 -48.89 -36.15
CA GLY A 50 -45.07 -50.10 -36.96
C GLY A 50 -44.06 -50.35 -38.08
N LEU A 51 -43.09 -51.22 -37.80
CA LEU A 51 -42.20 -52.01 -38.67
C LEU A 51 -42.52 -52.18 -40.18
N LEU A 52 -41.45 -52.09 -40.99
CA LEU A 52 -41.01 -52.96 -42.10
C LEU A 52 -41.98 -53.29 -43.27
N PHE A 53 -41.68 -52.80 -44.48
CA PHE A 53 -41.18 -53.58 -45.64
C PHE A 53 -41.06 -52.70 -46.90
N CYS A 54 -39.97 -52.88 -47.64
CA CYS A 54 -39.68 -52.24 -48.93
C CYS A 54 -40.64 -52.70 -50.03
N ILE A 55 -41.23 -51.79 -50.84
CA ILE A 55 -41.36 -51.82 -52.33
C ILE A 55 -41.79 -50.41 -52.82
N GLY A 56 -41.09 -49.84 -53.82
CA GLY A 56 -41.74 -49.09 -54.92
C GLY A 56 -41.84 -47.56 -54.83
N TRP A 57 -40.91 -46.88 -55.51
CA TRP A 57 -40.93 -45.49 -56.02
C TRP A 57 -42.26 -45.07 -56.70
N PRO A 58 -42.61 -43.75 -56.76
CA PRO A 58 -41.84 -42.79 -57.56
C PRO A 58 -41.59 -41.40 -56.95
N ALA A 59 -40.38 -40.92 -57.26
CA ALA A 59 -39.92 -39.57 -57.53
C ALA A 59 -40.78 -38.35 -57.12
N GLN A 60 -40.19 -37.50 -56.26
CA GLN A 60 -39.96 -36.10 -56.60
C GLN A 60 -38.84 -35.48 -55.73
N VAL A 61 -37.71 -35.21 -56.41
CA VAL A 61 -36.72 -34.14 -56.24
C VAL A 61 -36.39 -33.68 -54.81
N SER A 62 -35.28 -34.17 -54.27
CA SER A 62 -34.52 -33.49 -53.21
C SER A 62 -33.31 -32.79 -53.82
N ALA A 63 -33.28 -31.47 -53.71
CA ALA A 63 -32.10 -30.67 -53.93
C ALA A 63 -31.03 -31.05 -52.90
N PHE A 64 -29.86 -31.48 -53.37
CA PHE A 64 -28.67 -31.61 -52.54
C PHE A 64 -28.20 -30.20 -52.17
N GLN A 65 -28.19 -29.88 -50.88
CA GLN A 65 -27.38 -28.78 -50.34
C GLN A 65 -25.92 -29.24 -50.31
N ASP A 66 -25.07 -28.59 -51.09
CA ASP A 66 -23.62 -28.70 -50.98
C ASP A 66 -23.15 -28.12 -49.64
N ILE A 67 -22.60 -28.98 -48.78
CA ILE A 67 -21.83 -28.56 -47.61
C ILE A 67 -20.45 -28.17 -48.13
N VAL A 68 -20.17 -26.86 -48.18
CA VAL A 68 -18.82 -26.34 -48.46
C VAL A 68 -17.92 -26.73 -47.28
N ARG A 69 -17.05 -27.72 -47.49
CA ARG A 69 -15.90 -27.98 -46.61
C ARG A 69 -14.92 -26.82 -46.79
N GLU A 70 -14.73 -26.00 -45.77
CA GLU A 70 -13.59 -25.06 -45.73
C GLU A 70 -12.29 -25.89 -45.77
N GLU A 71 -11.48 -25.71 -46.83
CA GLU A 71 -10.14 -26.29 -46.89
C GLU A 71 -9.28 -25.66 -45.78
N PRO A 72 -8.47 -26.45 -45.04
CA PRO A 72 -7.57 -25.92 -44.01
C PRO A 72 -6.55 -24.93 -44.59
N GLU A 73 -5.95 -24.07 -43.75
CA GLU A 73 -4.99 -23.07 -44.22
C GLU A 73 -3.84 -23.73 -45.00
N LEU A 74 -3.32 -23.04 -46.04
CA LEU A 74 -2.33 -23.60 -46.95
C LEU A 74 -1.06 -24.09 -46.22
N ILE A 75 -0.68 -23.43 -45.11
CA ILE A 75 0.45 -23.78 -44.25
C ILE A 75 0.25 -25.08 -43.43
N ASP A 76 -1.01 -25.50 -43.23
CA ASP A 76 -1.39 -26.72 -42.52
C ASP A 76 -1.61 -27.91 -43.47
N GLN A 77 -1.61 -27.65 -44.77
CA GLN A 77 -1.66 -28.70 -45.81
C GLN A 77 -0.27 -29.28 -46.07
N GLU A 78 -0.20 -30.54 -46.50
CA GLU A 78 1.06 -31.09 -47.02
C GLU A 78 1.55 -30.26 -48.21
N PRO A 79 2.86 -30.00 -48.37
CA PRO A 79 3.37 -29.19 -49.47
C PRO A 79 2.98 -29.76 -50.85
N PHE A 80 2.40 -28.94 -51.72
CA PHE A 80 2.03 -29.31 -53.09
C PHE A 80 2.17 -28.13 -54.06
N ASP A 81 2.59 -28.43 -55.29
CA ASP A 81 2.60 -27.45 -56.39
C ASP A 81 1.29 -27.54 -57.20
N LEU A 82 0.90 -26.47 -57.86
CA LEU A 82 -0.32 -26.42 -58.69
C LEU A 82 0.06 -26.24 -60.16
N ILE A 83 -0.39 -27.15 -61.02
CA ILE A 83 -0.25 -27.01 -62.47
C ILE A 83 -1.59 -26.61 -63.03
N VAL A 84 -1.63 -25.50 -63.76
CA VAL A 84 -2.81 -25.04 -64.50
C VAL A 84 -2.59 -25.35 -65.97
N LEU A 85 -3.54 -26.09 -66.56
CA LEU A 85 -3.49 -26.51 -67.95
C LEU A 85 -4.17 -25.47 -68.85
N THR A 86 -3.70 -25.37 -70.09
CA THR A 86 -4.30 -24.48 -71.09
C THR A 86 -5.74 -24.90 -71.42
N ALA A 87 -6.56 -23.95 -71.90
CA ALA A 87 -7.95 -24.24 -72.28
C ALA A 87 -8.05 -25.33 -73.36
N ASP A 88 -7.10 -25.37 -74.29
CA ASP A 88 -7.03 -26.36 -75.37
C ASP A 88 -6.67 -27.77 -74.86
N ALA A 89 -6.01 -27.87 -73.71
CA ALA A 89 -5.67 -29.13 -73.04
C ALA A 89 -6.77 -29.65 -72.09
N GLY A 90 -7.96 -29.02 -72.11
CA GLY A 90 -9.12 -29.39 -71.29
C GLY A 90 -9.37 -28.44 -70.11
N GLY A 91 -8.46 -27.51 -69.84
CA GLY A 91 -8.55 -26.55 -68.73
C GLY A 91 -8.53 -27.19 -67.34
N GLY A 92 -8.36 -26.37 -66.31
CA GLY A 92 -8.37 -26.80 -64.91
C GLY A 92 -7.00 -26.78 -64.24
N SER A 93 -6.98 -27.07 -62.94
CA SER A 93 -5.78 -27.02 -62.11
C SER A 93 -5.66 -28.28 -61.26
N GLU A 94 -4.50 -28.92 -61.26
CA GLU A 94 -4.25 -30.16 -60.51
C GLU A 94 -3.16 -29.95 -59.45
N LYS A 95 -3.39 -30.49 -58.24
CA LYS A 95 -2.44 -30.48 -57.12
C LYS A 95 -1.43 -31.62 -57.33
N VAL A 96 -0.14 -31.30 -57.44
CA VAL A 96 0.96 -32.26 -57.64
C VAL A 96 1.96 -32.20 -56.48
N PHE A 97 2.66 -33.29 -56.21
CA PHE A 97 3.76 -33.27 -55.24
C PHE A 97 4.85 -32.27 -55.66
N PRO A 98 5.59 -31.67 -54.70
CA PRO A 98 6.55 -30.62 -55.00
C PRO A 98 7.57 -31.04 -56.06
N LEU A 99 7.60 -30.31 -57.16
CA LEU A 99 8.43 -30.60 -58.33
C LEU A 99 9.92 -30.36 -58.01
N PRO A 100 10.83 -31.27 -58.39
CA PRO A 100 12.25 -31.19 -58.02
C PRO A 100 13.06 -30.21 -58.88
N PHE A 101 12.55 -28.99 -59.09
CA PHE A 101 13.25 -27.99 -59.88
C PHE A 101 14.53 -27.49 -59.18
N PRO A 102 15.65 -27.33 -59.91
CA PRO A 102 16.88 -26.74 -59.36
C PRO A 102 16.63 -25.37 -58.74
N GLY A 103 16.91 -25.24 -57.43
CA GLY A 103 16.68 -24.01 -56.69
C GLY A 103 15.21 -23.59 -56.56
N ARG A 104 14.26 -24.53 -56.80
CA ARG A 104 12.81 -24.29 -56.78
C ARG A 104 12.39 -23.11 -57.67
N LYS A 105 12.93 -23.07 -58.89
CA LYS A 105 12.57 -22.10 -59.92
C LYS A 105 12.03 -22.80 -61.15
N VAL A 106 10.87 -22.35 -61.64
CA VAL A 106 10.29 -22.83 -62.89
C VAL A 106 11.24 -22.44 -64.05
N PRO A 107 11.56 -23.34 -64.98
CA PRO A 107 12.38 -23.03 -66.15
C PRO A 107 11.82 -21.86 -66.97
N VAL A 108 12.68 -20.94 -67.40
CA VAL A 108 12.27 -19.66 -68.03
C VAL A 108 11.79 -19.81 -69.48
N ASN A 109 12.16 -20.90 -70.17
CA ASN A 109 11.67 -21.25 -71.52
C ASN A 109 11.93 -22.76 -71.76
N PRO A 110 11.07 -23.65 -71.21
CA PRO A 110 11.14 -25.07 -71.53
C PRO A 110 10.77 -25.28 -73.01
N ARG A 111 11.35 -26.28 -73.67
CA ARG A 111 10.96 -26.58 -75.05
C ARG A 111 9.55 -27.15 -75.02
N GLU A 112 8.68 -26.66 -75.90
CA GLU A 112 7.26 -27.03 -75.94
C GLU A 112 7.01 -28.54 -76.10
N THR A 113 7.98 -29.27 -76.68
CA THR A 113 7.93 -30.72 -76.89
C THR A 113 8.40 -31.55 -75.70
N ASP A 114 9.03 -30.92 -74.70
CA ASP A 114 9.55 -31.63 -73.54
C ASP A 114 8.38 -32.05 -72.62
N ARG A 115 8.58 -33.14 -71.89
CA ARG A 115 7.60 -33.67 -70.93
C ARG A 115 8.06 -33.36 -69.51
N LEU A 116 7.10 -33.05 -68.65
CA LEU A 116 7.29 -32.85 -67.21
C LEU A 116 6.62 -34.01 -66.47
N ASP A 117 7.43 -34.75 -65.72
CA ASP A 117 6.95 -35.85 -64.88
C ASP A 117 6.37 -35.30 -63.58
N VAL A 118 5.13 -35.69 -63.27
CA VAL A 118 4.36 -35.18 -62.14
C VAL A 118 3.63 -36.31 -61.42
N VAL A 119 3.53 -36.21 -60.10
CA VAL A 119 2.72 -37.13 -59.29
C VAL A 119 1.56 -36.34 -58.71
N LEU A 120 0.34 -36.74 -59.05
CA LEU A 120 -0.87 -36.09 -58.54
C LEU A 120 -1.05 -36.41 -57.05
N VAL A 121 -1.34 -35.41 -56.21
CA VAL A 121 -1.58 -35.61 -54.77
C VAL A 121 -2.75 -36.57 -54.52
N ARG A 122 -3.76 -36.56 -55.40
CA ARG A 122 -4.92 -37.45 -55.34
C ARG A 122 -4.58 -38.91 -55.67
N PHE A 123 -3.52 -39.15 -56.43
CA PHE A 123 -3.11 -40.47 -56.91
C PHE A 123 -1.59 -40.65 -56.71
N PRO A 124 -1.12 -40.77 -55.45
CA PRO A 124 0.31 -40.78 -55.12
C PRO A 124 1.07 -41.98 -55.69
N GLU A 125 0.37 -43.05 -56.09
CA GLU A 125 0.95 -44.28 -56.64
C GLU A 125 1.21 -44.23 -58.15
N ARG A 126 0.90 -43.09 -58.82
CA ARG A 126 0.96 -42.97 -60.28
C ARG A 126 1.76 -41.75 -60.72
N GLU A 127 2.71 -41.98 -61.61
CA GLU A 127 3.43 -40.94 -62.33
C GLU A 127 2.68 -40.59 -63.62
N TYR A 128 2.58 -39.29 -63.90
CA TYR A 128 1.93 -38.72 -65.06
C TYR A 128 2.93 -37.85 -65.81
N GLU A 129 2.80 -37.78 -67.13
CA GLU A 129 3.62 -36.89 -67.97
C GLU A 129 2.72 -35.80 -68.55
N VAL A 130 3.11 -34.54 -68.39
CA VAL A 130 2.43 -33.39 -68.99
C VAL A 130 3.38 -32.70 -69.96
N MET A 131 2.93 -32.40 -71.19
CA MET A 131 3.76 -31.66 -72.15
C MET A 131 3.81 -30.18 -71.76
N TRP A 132 4.98 -29.54 -71.88
CA TRP A 132 5.13 -28.13 -71.52
C TRP A 132 4.20 -27.19 -72.30
N ARG A 133 3.85 -27.49 -73.56
CA ARG A 133 2.89 -26.72 -74.36
C ARG A 133 1.46 -26.69 -73.78
N ASP A 134 1.11 -27.69 -72.97
CA ASP A 134 -0.23 -27.87 -72.41
C ASP A 134 -0.35 -27.20 -71.02
N ILE A 135 0.75 -26.62 -70.51
CA ILE A 135 0.82 -25.96 -69.20
C ILE A 135 0.68 -24.44 -69.39
N GLU A 136 -0.35 -23.85 -68.80
CA GLU A 136 -0.55 -22.39 -68.76
C GLU A 136 0.37 -21.74 -67.71
N LYS A 137 0.41 -22.30 -66.50
CA LYS A 137 1.29 -21.84 -65.41
C LYS A 137 1.52 -22.92 -64.35
N ILE A 138 2.67 -22.84 -63.68
CA ILE A 138 3.01 -23.65 -62.51
C ILE A 138 3.15 -22.73 -61.31
N GLU A 139 2.34 -22.94 -60.27
CA GLU A 139 2.44 -22.23 -59.00
C GLU A 139 3.07 -23.12 -57.94
N LEU A 140 4.31 -22.81 -57.57
CA LEU A 140 5.01 -23.53 -56.50
C LEU A 140 4.37 -23.23 -55.14
N TYR A 141 4.35 -24.23 -54.25
CA TYR A 141 3.77 -24.17 -52.92
C TYR A 141 4.21 -22.93 -52.11
N GLU A 142 5.51 -22.70 -52.01
CA GLU A 142 6.11 -21.58 -51.28
C GLU A 142 5.75 -20.22 -51.88
N ASN A 143 5.61 -20.13 -53.21
CA ASN A 143 5.19 -18.90 -53.88
C ASN A 143 3.72 -18.58 -53.58
N ARG A 144 2.87 -19.60 -53.39
CA ARG A 144 1.48 -19.42 -52.98
C ARG A 144 1.37 -18.94 -51.53
N ILE A 145 2.17 -19.48 -50.61
CA ILE A 145 2.24 -18.99 -49.22
C ILE A 145 2.78 -17.55 -49.19
N TYR A 146 3.80 -17.24 -50.00
CA TYR A 146 4.31 -15.87 -50.14
C TYR A 146 3.21 -14.92 -50.63
N LYS A 147 2.45 -15.31 -51.65
CA LYS A 147 1.31 -14.52 -52.16
C LYS A 147 0.23 -14.35 -51.08
N GLN A 148 -0.10 -15.41 -50.35
CA GLN A 148 -1.06 -15.34 -49.24
C GLN A 148 -0.59 -14.41 -48.13
N ALA A 149 0.71 -14.37 -47.82
CA ALA A 149 1.27 -13.40 -46.87
C ALA A 149 1.11 -11.95 -47.38
N VAL A 150 1.37 -11.70 -48.67
CA VAL A 150 1.16 -10.38 -49.30
C VAL A 150 -0.31 -9.97 -49.30
N ASP A 151 -1.21 -10.88 -49.67
CA ASP A 151 -2.66 -10.63 -49.72
C ASP A 151 -3.19 -10.34 -48.30
N ARG A 152 -2.79 -11.15 -47.30
CA ARG A 152 -3.15 -10.90 -45.89
C ARG A 152 -2.61 -9.58 -45.34
N MET A 153 -1.39 -9.17 -45.74
CA MET A 153 -0.88 -7.85 -45.40
C MET A 153 -1.71 -6.73 -46.03
N ALA A 154 -2.16 -6.89 -47.28
CA ALA A 154 -3.04 -5.93 -47.94
C ALA A 154 -4.42 -5.83 -47.26
N ASP A 155 -4.93 -6.98 -46.78
CA ASP A 155 -6.19 -7.08 -46.04
C ASP A 155 -6.07 -6.66 -44.57
N LYS A 156 -4.87 -6.25 -44.12
CA LYS A 156 -4.53 -5.92 -42.72
C LYS A 156 -4.65 -7.08 -41.72
N ASP A 157 -4.70 -8.32 -42.19
CA ASP A 157 -4.55 -9.52 -41.35
C ASP A 157 -3.06 -9.76 -41.05
N PHE A 158 -2.52 -8.97 -40.12
CA PHE A 158 -1.10 -9.09 -39.73
C PHE A 158 -0.80 -10.35 -38.92
N ILE A 159 -1.80 -10.93 -38.22
CA ILE A 159 -1.63 -12.18 -37.47
C ILE A 159 -1.42 -13.34 -38.45
N GLY A 160 -2.31 -13.47 -39.43
CA GLY A 160 -2.20 -14.50 -40.46
C GLY A 160 -1.00 -14.28 -41.39
N ALA A 161 -0.69 -13.04 -41.73
CA ALA A 161 0.53 -12.74 -42.48
C ALA A 161 1.80 -13.16 -41.71
N PHE A 162 1.86 -12.94 -40.39
CA PHE A 162 2.98 -13.37 -39.56
C PHE A 162 3.14 -14.89 -39.50
N GLN A 163 2.03 -15.65 -39.45
CA GLN A 163 2.06 -17.12 -39.49
C GLN A 163 2.67 -17.61 -40.81
N ASN A 164 2.21 -17.09 -41.94
CA ASN A 164 2.76 -17.41 -43.26
C ASN A 164 4.25 -17.03 -43.38
N LEU A 165 4.61 -15.84 -42.90
CA LEU A 165 5.98 -15.35 -42.96
C LEU A 165 6.92 -16.17 -42.08
N SER A 166 6.50 -16.53 -40.86
CA SER A 166 7.24 -17.40 -39.94
C SER A 166 7.45 -18.79 -40.52
N PHE A 167 6.43 -19.35 -41.18
CA PHE A 167 6.54 -20.63 -41.88
C PHE A 167 7.60 -20.56 -43.00
N LEU A 168 7.53 -19.52 -43.85
CA LEU A 168 8.49 -19.32 -44.93
C LEU A 168 9.92 -19.13 -44.43
N MET A 169 10.12 -18.35 -43.36
CA MET A 169 11.44 -18.16 -42.75
C MET A 169 12.01 -19.46 -42.18
N LYS A 170 11.17 -20.34 -41.63
CA LYS A 170 11.60 -21.62 -41.04
C LYS A 170 11.89 -22.69 -42.08
N LYS A 171 11.06 -22.81 -43.12
CA LYS A 171 11.11 -23.89 -44.12
C LYS A 171 11.83 -23.53 -45.41
N TYR A 172 11.79 -22.25 -45.81
CA TYR A 172 12.32 -21.75 -47.09
C TYR A 172 13.18 -20.48 -46.91
N PRO A 173 14.24 -20.50 -46.06
CA PRO A 173 14.99 -19.29 -45.69
C PRO A 173 15.79 -18.64 -46.84
N ARG A 174 16.08 -19.40 -47.90
CA ARG A 174 16.86 -18.91 -49.08
C ARG A 174 15.96 -18.41 -50.22
N MET A 175 14.67 -18.28 -49.98
CA MET A 175 13.72 -17.80 -50.99
C MET A 175 14.01 -16.35 -51.37
N ASP A 176 14.08 -16.07 -52.67
CA ASP A 176 14.25 -14.72 -53.19
C ASP A 176 13.09 -13.82 -52.72
N ARG A 177 13.37 -12.56 -52.36
CA ARG A 177 12.40 -11.53 -51.89
C ARG A 177 11.79 -11.75 -50.50
N LEU A 178 12.00 -12.89 -49.83
CA LEU A 178 11.48 -13.13 -48.47
C LEU A 178 11.98 -12.09 -47.46
N ALA A 179 13.27 -11.75 -47.51
CA ALA A 179 13.85 -10.72 -46.64
C ALA A 179 13.25 -9.32 -46.90
N THR A 180 12.84 -9.02 -48.13
CA THR A 180 12.14 -7.78 -48.47
C THR A 180 10.72 -7.77 -47.93
N LEU A 181 10.00 -8.91 -48.04
CA LEU A 181 8.66 -9.06 -47.49
C LEU A 181 8.64 -8.94 -45.96
N GLN A 182 9.61 -9.54 -45.28
CA GLN A 182 9.78 -9.40 -43.83
C GLN A 182 9.93 -7.92 -43.42
N LYS A 183 10.75 -7.17 -44.16
CA LYS A 183 10.96 -5.73 -43.91
C LYS A 183 9.70 -4.92 -44.15
N GLU A 184 8.92 -5.23 -45.20
CA GLU A 184 7.64 -4.57 -45.46
C GLU A 184 6.59 -4.93 -44.42
N PHE A 185 6.53 -6.20 -43.97
CA PHE A 185 5.65 -6.66 -42.91
C PHE A 185 5.89 -5.89 -41.61
N LEU A 186 7.15 -5.78 -41.16
CA LEU A 186 7.49 -5.05 -39.93
C LEU A 186 7.10 -3.57 -40.01
N LEU A 187 7.27 -2.94 -41.17
CA LEU A 187 6.89 -1.54 -41.36
C LEU A 187 5.37 -1.34 -41.36
N GLN A 188 4.62 -2.16 -42.12
CA GLN A 188 3.17 -2.01 -42.23
C GLN A 188 2.44 -2.38 -40.94
N SER A 189 2.85 -3.48 -40.29
CA SER A 189 2.28 -3.87 -38.99
C SER A 189 2.52 -2.80 -37.93
N ALA A 190 3.72 -2.21 -37.87
CA ALA A 190 4.02 -1.14 -36.93
C ALA A 190 3.16 0.11 -37.15
N LEU A 191 2.94 0.49 -38.41
CA LEU A 191 2.08 1.64 -38.78
C LEU A 191 0.61 1.37 -38.47
N ASP A 192 0.11 0.17 -38.73
CA ASP A 192 -1.26 -0.20 -38.41
C ASP A 192 -1.49 -0.27 -36.89
N SER A 193 -0.60 -0.91 -36.12
CA SER A 193 -0.64 -0.89 -34.64
C SER A 193 -0.67 0.53 -34.06
N PHE A 194 0.06 1.47 -34.68
CA PHE A 194 0.07 2.87 -34.22
C PHE A 194 -1.28 3.58 -34.48
N THR A 195 -1.94 3.26 -35.58
CA THR A 195 -3.15 3.97 -36.05
C THR A 195 -4.45 3.32 -35.59
N ALA A 196 -4.53 1.99 -35.62
CA ALA A 196 -5.74 1.22 -35.34
C ALA A 196 -5.89 0.85 -33.86
N THR A 197 -4.85 0.29 -33.23
CA THR A 197 -4.91 -0.18 -31.83
C THR A 197 -4.37 0.84 -30.83
N GLY A 198 -3.54 1.78 -31.30
CA GLY A 198 -2.86 2.75 -30.42
C GLY A 198 -1.79 2.12 -29.53
N ASP A 199 -1.35 0.89 -29.84
CA ASP A 199 -0.30 0.20 -29.09
C ASP A 199 1.08 0.74 -29.48
N VAL A 200 1.49 1.77 -28.75
CA VAL A 200 2.73 2.49 -29.03
C VAL A 200 3.98 1.66 -28.66
N ALA A 201 3.86 0.73 -27.72
CA ALA A 201 4.98 -0.12 -27.29
C ALA A 201 5.33 -1.16 -28.35
N GLN A 202 4.30 -1.76 -28.96
CA GLN A 202 4.46 -2.71 -30.07
C GLN A 202 5.00 -2.00 -31.32
N THR A 203 4.48 -0.83 -31.68
CA THR A 203 5.00 -0.02 -32.79
C THR A 203 6.48 0.31 -32.62
N LEU A 204 6.89 0.74 -31.43
CA LEU A 204 8.28 1.06 -31.15
C LEU A 204 9.14 -0.19 -31.37
N SER A 205 8.79 -1.30 -30.72
CA SER A 205 9.54 -2.56 -30.80
C SER A 205 9.73 -3.07 -32.24
N ALA A 206 8.67 -3.06 -33.05
CA ALA A 206 8.71 -3.52 -34.44
C ALA A 206 9.60 -2.63 -35.33
N LEU A 207 9.58 -1.31 -35.14
CA LEU A 207 10.45 -0.39 -35.88
C LEU A 207 11.91 -0.48 -35.43
N GLU A 208 12.18 -0.72 -34.15
CA GLU A 208 13.53 -0.98 -33.63
C GLU A 208 14.11 -2.28 -34.22
N GLU A 209 13.29 -3.33 -34.34
CA GLU A 209 13.67 -4.59 -34.97
C GLU A 209 13.96 -4.42 -36.48
N LEU A 210 13.10 -3.69 -37.20
CA LEU A 210 13.33 -3.37 -38.61
C LEU A 210 14.67 -2.65 -38.84
N ARG A 211 14.99 -1.68 -37.98
CA ARG A 211 16.26 -0.93 -38.05
C ARG A 211 17.49 -1.78 -37.70
N LYS A 212 17.33 -2.80 -36.84
CA LYS A 212 18.38 -3.79 -36.55
C LYS A 212 18.66 -4.69 -37.75
N ILE A 213 17.62 -5.07 -38.49
CA ILE A 213 17.73 -5.90 -39.70
C ILE A 213 18.39 -5.12 -40.84
N ASP A 214 17.92 -3.89 -41.13
CA ASP A 214 18.45 -3.07 -42.22
C ASP A 214 18.28 -1.58 -41.91
N ARG A 215 19.40 -0.90 -41.64
CA ARG A 215 19.41 0.54 -41.32
C ARG A 215 19.04 1.44 -42.49
N SER A 216 19.19 0.96 -43.72
CA SER A 216 18.97 1.74 -44.95
C SER A 216 17.53 1.63 -45.48
N TYR A 217 16.79 0.62 -45.03
CA TYR A 217 15.44 0.33 -45.52
C TYR A 217 14.45 1.44 -45.14
N ARG A 218 14.00 2.22 -46.12
CA ARG A 218 13.04 3.33 -45.95
C ARG A 218 13.37 4.19 -44.71
N ALA A 219 14.64 4.55 -44.56
CA ALA A 219 15.19 5.15 -43.33
C ALA A 219 14.38 6.35 -42.81
N SER A 220 13.89 7.21 -43.70
CA SER A 220 13.05 8.37 -43.35
C SER A 220 11.70 7.96 -42.75
N SER A 221 11.01 7.00 -43.35
CA SER A 221 9.71 6.49 -42.86
C SER A 221 9.85 5.82 -41.50
N VAL A 222 10.90 5.00 -41.32
CA VAL A 222 11.17 4.30 -40.05
C VAL A 222 11.51 5.31 -38.95
N THR A 223 12.35 6.30 -39.26
CA THR A 223 12.74 7.36 -38.30
C THR A 223 11.54 8.23 -37.90
N ASN A 224 10.65 8.56 -38.85
CA ASN A 224 9.42 9.30 -38.58
C ASN A 224 8.44 8.47 -37.72
N GLY A 225 8.31 7.17 -37.99
CA GLY A 225 7.50 6.25 -37.19
C GLY A 225 8.01 6.14 -35.75
N LEU A 226 9.32 5.94 -35.58
CA LEU A 226 9.98 5.93 -34.27
C LEU A 226 9.77 7.26 -33.53
N SER A 227 9.89 8.39 -34.23
CA SER A 227 9.69 9.72 -33.67
C SER A 227 8.27 9.90 -33.13
N ARG A 228 7.24 9.49 -33.90
CA ARG A 228 5.84 9.58 -33.50
C ARG A 228 5.48 8.65 -32.35
N ALA A 229 6.04 7.43 -32.35
CA ALA A 229 5.84 6.49 -31.25
C ALA A 229 6.47 7.01 -29.95
N ALA A 230 7.72 7.47 -30.02
CA ALA A 230 8.40 8.09 -28.89
C ALA A 230 7.66 9.34 -28.38
N ASP A 231 7.20 10.22 -29.28
CA ASP A 231 6.41 11.41 -28.92
C ASP A 231 5.17 11.02 -28.10
N ARG A 232 4.37 10.08 -28.60
CA ARG A 232 3.12 9.67 -27.96
C ARG A 232 3.35 8.98 -26.61
N ILE A 233 4.42 8.22 -26.46
CA ILE A 233 4.83 7.62 -25.17
C ILE A 233 5.18 8.72 -24.17
N VAL A 234 6.02 9.67 -24.57
CA VAL A 234 6.45 10.77 -23.68
C VAL A 234 5.28 11.68 -23.32
N GLN A 235 4.37 11.97 -24.27
CA GLN A 235 3.13 12.70 -23.99
C GLN A 235 2.25 11.98 -22.98
N LYS A 236 2.12 10.65 -23.10
CA LYS A 236 1.34 9.85 -22.13
C LYS A 236 1.91 10.00 -20.72
N TYR A 237 3.23 9.84 -20.56
CA TYR A 237 3.88 10.00 -19.25
C TYR A 237 3.81 11.45 -18.72
N GLN A 238 3.90 12.45 -19.60
CA GLN A 238 3.70 13.85 -19.20
C GLN A 238 2.26 14.08 -18.72
N SER A 239 1.26 13.58 -19.45
CA SER A 239 -0.15 13.75 -19.09
C SER A 239 -0.53 13.05 -17.79
N SER A 240 0.19 11.98 -17.43
CA SER A 240 0.02 11.28 -16.15
C SER A 240 0.90 11.83 -15.02
N GLY A 241 1.66 12.90 -15.24
CA GLY A 241 2.56 13.48 -14.23
C GLY A 241 3.80 12.64 -13.89
N ASP A 242 4.10 11.61 -14.68
CA ASP A 242 5.20 10.68 -14.46
C ASP A 242 6.43 11.08 -15.29
N LEU A 243 7.07 12.17 -14.87
CA LEU A 243 8.24 12.71 -15.56
C LEU A 243 9.49 11.83 -15.40
N THR A 244 9.52 10.95 -14.39
CA THR A 244 10.62 10.00 -14.17
C THR A 244 10.68 8.99 -15.32
N ASN A 245 9.56 8.35 -15.64
CA ASN A 245 9.50 7.38 -16.74
C ASN A 245 9.65 8.07 -18.12
N ALA A 246 9.12 9.29 -18.28
CA ALA A 246 9.37 10.10 -19.47
C ALA A 246 10.88 10.29 -19.73
N LYS A 247 11.66 10.63 -18.69
CA LYS A 247 13.12 10.79 -18.78
C LYS A 247 13.87 9.50 -19.02
N ALA A 248 13.48 8.41 -18.36
CA ALA A 248 14.13 7.11 -18.54
C ALA A 248 14.07 6.68 -20.01
N ILE A 249 12.90 6.87 -20.63
CA ILE A 249 12.69 6.60 -22.05
C ILE A 249 13.48 7.57 -22.93
N LEU A 250 13.41 8.88 -22.69
CA LEU A 250 14.18 9.87 -23.45
C LEU A 250 15.69 9.63 -23.35
N SER A 251 16.20 9.21 -22.20
CA SER A 251 17.62 8.90 -21.98
C SER A 251 18.04 7.63 -22.72
N ARG A 252 17.18 6.59 -22.72
CA ARG A 252 17.38 5.37 -23.52
C ARG A 252 17.44 5.72 -25.01
N LEU A 253 16.44 6.47 -25.49
CA LEU A 253 16.33 6.88 -26.89
C LEU A 253 17.50 7.78 -27.32
N SER A 254 17.91 8.72 -26.46
CA SER A 254 19.07 9.59 -26.72
C SER A 254 20.37 8.78 -26.80
N ARG A 255 20.55 7.77 -25.93
CA ARG A 255 21.73 6.89 -25.97
C ARG A 255 21.77 6.00 -27.21
N GLU A 256 20.63 5.46 -27.62
CA GLU A 256 20.53 4.52 -28.73
C GLU A 256 20.51 5.22 -30.10
N TYR A 257 19.92 6.41 -30.19
CA TYR A 257 19.67 7.09 -31.46
C TYR A 257 20.29 8.48 -31.58
N GLY A 258 20.68 9.13 -30.47
CA GLY A 258 21.34 10.44 -30.49
C GLY A 258 20.57 11.49 -31.30
N SER A 259 21.26 12.11 -32.26
CA SER A 259 20.72 13.14 -33.16
C SER A 259 19.82 12.60 -34.27
N ASP A 260 19.74 11.27 -34.47
CA ASP A 260 18.93 10.67 -35.54
C ASP A 260 17.42 10.75 -35.25
N LEU A 261 17.03 11.09 -34.03
CA LEU A 261 15.64 11.14 -33.58
C LEU A 261 15.29 12.58 -33.11
N PRO A 262 14.77 13.44 -34.01
CA PRO A 262 14.48 14.85 -33.71
C PRO A 262 13.56 15.06 -32.50
N VAL A 263 12.64 14.11 -32.27
CA VAL A 263 11.70 14.15 -31.14
C VAL A 263 12.40 14.20 -29.79
N VAL A 264 13.59 13.59 -29.66
CA VAL A 264 14.36 13.58 -28.41
C VAL A 264 14.86 14.98 -28.10
N GLN A 265 15.41 15.68 -29.09
CA GLN A 265 15.86 17.08 -28.94
C GLN A 265 14.69 18.02 -28.66
N GLN A 266 13.54 17.80 -29.32
CA GLN A 266 12.32 18.57 -29.09
C GLN A 266 11.85 18.44 -27.63
N TRP A 267 11.79 17.22 -27.09
CA TRP A 267 11.40 16.99 -25.70
C TRP A 267 12.44 17.49 -24.70
N GLN A 268 13.73 17.34 -24.97
CA GLN A 268 14.79 17.93 -24.14
C GLN A 268 14.64 19.46 -24.05
N THR A 269 14.47 20.13 -25.19
CA THR A 269 14.24 21.59 -25.25
C THR A 269 12.98 22.00 -24.50
N ARG A 270 11.91 21.21 -24.60
CA ARG A 270 10.65 21.45 -23.89
C ARG A 270 10.77 21.27 -22.38
N LEU A 271 11.48 20.24 -21.92
CA LEU A 271 11.74 20.01 -20.50
C LEU A 271 12.63 21.11 -19.92
N GLU A 272 13.64 21.55 -20.67
CA GLU A 272 14.47 22.70 -20.31
C GLU A 272 13.66 23.99 -20.22
N SER A 273 12.76 24.27 -21.16
CA SER A 273 11.92 25.47 -21.10
C SER A 273 10.96 25.44 -19.91
N MET A 274 10.37 24.28 -19.62
CA MET A 274 9.53 24.09 -18.43
C MET A 274 10.31 24.30 -17.13
N ALA A 275 11.52 23.73 -17.03
CA ALA A 275 12.39 23.92 -15.86
C ALA A 275 12.80 25.39 -15.69
N ARG A 276 13.15 26.09 -16.78
CA ARG A 276 13.48 27.53 -16.72
C ARG A 276 12.28 28.38 -16.27
N ALA A 277 11.08 28.07 -16.75
CA ALA A 277 9.86 28.76 -16.32
C ALA A 277 9.60 28.58 -14.82
N ARG A 278 9.75 27.35 -14.31
CA ARG A 278 9.62 27.06 -12.87
C ARG A 278 10.72 27.70 -12.03
N LEU A 279 11.96 27.77 -12.52
CA LEU A 279 13.03 28.50 -11.84
C LEU A 279 12.71 29.99 -11.73
N GLN A 280 12.18 30.59 -12.80
CA GLN A 280 11.81 32.01 -12.80
C GLN A 280 10.67 32.29 -11.81
N GLU A 281 9.64 31.43 -11.80
CA GLU A 281 8.55 31.48 -10.82
C GLU A 281 9.09 31.36 -9.38
N ALA A 282 9.97 30.38 -9.13
CA ALA A 282 10.56 30.19 -7.81
C ALA A 282 11.35 31.42 -7.34
N ARG A 283 12.13 32.06 -8.22
CA ARG A 283 12.86 33.31 -7.90
C ARG A 283 11.91 34.47 -7.57
N GLN A 284 10.83 34.64 -8.33
CA GLN A 284 9.81 35.66 -8.03
C GLN A 284 9.16 35.42 -6.66
N LEU A 285 8.93 34.16 -6.30
CA LEU A 285 8.38 33.80 -4.99
C LEU A 285 9.36 34.06 -3.85
N VAL A 286 10.68 33.84 -4.06
CA VAL A 286 11.72 34.24 -3.10
C VAL A 286 11.72 35.76 -2.91
N GLU A 287 11.70 36.54 -3.99
CA GLU A 287 11.64 38.01 -3.93
C GLU A 287 10.37 38.51 -3.20
N ALA A 288 9.26 37.78 -3.32
CA ALA A 288 8.01 38.05 -2.61
C ALA A 288 8.00 37.55 -1.15
N GLY A 289 9.07 36.94 -0.65
CA GLY A 289 9.17 36.37 0.70
C GLY A 289 8.34 35.10 0.92
N LYS A 290 7.87 34.47 -0.15
CA LYS A 290 7.02 33.27 -0.12
C LYS A 290 7.84 31.99 -0.22
N PHE A 291 8.67 31.75 0.80
CA PHE A 291 9.67 30.68 0.77
C PHE A 291 9.09 29.26 0.60
N ARG A 292 7.92 28.96 1.17
CA ARG A 292 7.27 27.63 1.02
C ARG A 292 6.92 27.33 -0.43
N GLU A 293 6.27 28.28 -1.10
CA GLU A 293 5.85 28.18 -2.50
C GLU A 293 7.08 28.16 -3.42
N ALA A 294 8.08 29.02 -3.13
CA ALA A 294 9.35 29.06 -3.86
C ALA A 294 10.07 27.71 -3.82
N ARG A 295 10.15 27.09 -2.63
CA ARG A 295 10.77 25.77 -2.45
C ARG A 295 10.02 24.70 -3.25
N ARG A 296 8.68 24.69 -3.19
CA ARG A 296 7.86 23.74 -3.97
C ARG A 296 8.14 23.88 -5.46
N ALA A 297 8.12 25.11 -6.00
CA ALA A 297 8.43 25.36 -7.41
C ALA A 297 9.86 24.92 -7.79
N ALA A 298 10.83 25.10 -6.89
CA ALA A 298 12.20 24.62 -7.10
C ALA A 298 12.30 23.08 -7.08
N VAL A 299 11.62 22.41 -6.16
CA VAL A 299 11.56 20.94 -6.13
C VAL A 299 10.87 20.39 -7.39
N ASP A 300 9.75 21.00 -7.81
CA ASP A 300 9.04 20.64 -9.05
C ASP A 300 9.97 20.74 -10.27
N MET A 301 10.79 21.79 -10.33
CA MET A 301 11.80 21.95 -11.37
C MET A 301 12.88 20.86 -11.30
N LEU A 302 13.36 20.46 -10.13
CA LEU A 302 14.29 19.32 -10.02
C LEU A 302 13.62 18.00 -10.41
N GLY A 303 12.32 17.88 -10.16
CA GLY A 303 11.46 16.82 -10.71
C GLY A 303 11.45 16.80 -12.25
N ILE A 304 11.58 17.96 -12.91
CA ILE A 304 11.69 18.12 -14.37
C ILE A 304 13.13 17.96 -14.87
N LEU A 305 14.17 18.42 -14.16
CA LEU A 305 15.59 18.26 -14.49
C LEU A 305 16.43 18.10 -13.20
N PRO A 306 16.83 16.87 -12.80
CA PRO A 306 17.41 16.64 -11.47
C PRO A 306 18.86 17.13 -11.37
N SER A 307 19.56 17.18 -12.50
CA SER A 307 20.94 17.65 -12.61
C SER A 307 21.05 19.14 -12.95
N TYR A 308 19.96 19.91 -12.80
CA TYR A 308 19.98 21.33 -13.12
C TYR A 308 20.54 22.14 -11.93
N GLU A 309 21.82 22.50 -12.02
CA GLU A 309 22.55 23.17 -10.94
C GLU A 309 21.91 24.47 -10.43
N PRO A 310 21.40 25.40 -11.28
CA PRO A 310 20.73 26.61 -10.78
C PRO A 310 19.56 26.33 -9.85
N GLY A 311 18.96 25.15 -10.01
CA GLY A 311 17.89 24.69 -9.18
C GLY A 311 18.30 24.27 -7.77
N LYS A 312 19.42 23.55 -7.68
CA LYS A 312 20.00 23.13 -6.40
C LYS A 312 20.52 24.34 -5.62
N GLU A 313 21.15 25.29 -6.32
CA GLU A 313 21.60 26.55 -5.74
C GLU A 313 20.45 27.34 -5.12
N LEU A 314 19.30 27.43 -5.80
CA LEU A 314 18.13 28.12 -5.27
C LEU A 314 17.56 27.46 -4.02
N ILE A 315 17.50 26.12 -3.97
CA ILE A 315 17.06 25.41 -2.75
C ILE A 315 18.03 25.68 -1.59
N LYS A 316 19.34 25.70 -1.87
CA LYS A 316 20.36 26.03 -0.88
C LYS A 316 20.20 27.47 -0.36
N GLU A 317 19.96 28.43 -1.24
CA GLU A 317 19.68 29.84 -0.87
C GLU A 317 18.41 29.95 0.00
N ILE A 318 17.33 29.24 -0.37
CA ILE A 318 16.10 29.20 0.42
C ILE A 318 16.37 28.60 1.80
N ASN A 319 17.09 27.46 1.88
CA ASN A 319 17.41 26.82 3.15
C ASN A 319 18.31 27.69 4.04
N GLN A 320 19.20 28.49 3.46
CA GLN A 320 20.04 29.44 4.20
C GLN A 320 19.24 30.62 4.76
N THR A 321 18.26 31.11 4.01
CA THR A 321 17.46 32.28 4.38
C THR A 321 16.29 31.91 5.30
N HIS A 322 15.62 30.81 5.00
CA HIS A 322 14.45 30.29 5.71
C HIS A 322 14.57 28.77 5.86
N PRO A 323 15.42 28.28 6.79
CA PRO A 323 15.54 26.85 7.07
C PRO A 323 14.17 26.28 7.45
N MET A 324 13.65 25.37 6.63
CA MET A 324 12.35 24.74 6.86
C MET A 324 12.41 23.23 6.69
N VAL A 325 11.57 22.53 7.43
CA VAL A 325 11.37 21.08 7.28
C VAL A 325 9.89 20.81 6.99
N ARG A 326 9.63 20.08 5.92
CA ARG A 326 8.28 19.64 5.55
C ARG A 326 8.07 18.19 5.98
N VAL A 327 7.01 17.95 6.76
CA VAL A 327 6.71 16.66 7.39
C VAL A 327 5.39 16.14 6.83
N GLY A 328 5.40 15.03 6.10
CA GLY A 328 4.18 14.35 5.64
C GLY A 328 3.52 13.60 6.79
N VAL A 329 2.21 13.78 6.95
CA VAL A 329 1.42 13.22 8.06
C VAL A 329 0.09 12.65 7.53
N MET A 330 -0.34 11.52 8.08
CA MET A 330 -1.61 10.88 7.70
C MET A 330 -2.79 11.32 8.57
N GLN A 331 -2.52 11.99 9.69
CA GLN A 331 -3.53 12.45 10.63
C GLN A 331 -3.13 13.78 11.25
N LYS A 332 -4.11 14.65 11.44
CA LYS A 332 -3.94 15.93 12.13
C LYS A 332 -4.17 15.77 13.63
N SER A 333 -3.45 16.57 14.40
CA SER A 333 -3.76 16.75 15.82
C SER A 333 -5.02 17.60 15.96
N SER A 334 -5.90 17.24 16.90
CA SER A 334 -7.04 18.09 17.27
C SER A 334 -6.96 18.60 18.70
N SER A 335 -6.18 17.94 19.56
CA SER A 335 -5.96 18.34 20.94
C SER A 335 -4.50 18.05 21.29
N PRO A 336 -3.56 18.92 20.87
CA PRO A 336 -2.13 18.67 21.05
C PRO A 336 -1.77 18.43 22.52
N ASP A 337 -1.23 17.25 22.84
CA ASP A 337 -0.81 16.87 24.18
C ASP A 337 0.42 15.95 24.06
N PRO A 338 1.63 16.41 24.44
CA PRO A 338 2.86 15.62 24.34
C PRO A 338 2.84 14.35 25.20
N ALA A 339 1.95 14.25 26.19
CA ALA A 339 1.80 13.06 27.01
C ALA A 339 0.69 12.13 26.51
N ALA A 340 -0.02 12.43 25.41
CA ALA A 340 -1.19 11.67 24.96
C ALA A 340 -0.89 10.16 24.82
N LEU A 341 -1.64 9.36 25.58
CA LEU A 341 -1.53 7.89 25.61
C LEU A 341 -2.05 7.28 24.30
N VAL A 342 -3.22 7.76 23.89
CA VAL A 342 -3.89 7.40 22.65
C VAL A 342 -3.76 8.56 21.69
N ARG A 343 -3.79 8.27 20.38
CA ARG A 343 -3.69 9.27 19.29
C ARG A 343 -2.29 9.90 19.21
N TRP A 344 -1.40 9.22 18.49
CA TRP A 344 -0.06 9.72 18.19
C TRP A 344 0.00 11.12 17.54
N PRO A 345 -1.00 11.62 16.76
CA PRO A 345 -0.88 12.96 16.16
C PRO A 345 -0.87 14.05 17.23
N ASP A 346 -1.65 13.88 18.31
CA ASP A 346 -1.68 14.82 19.41
C ASP A 346 -0.38 14.82 20.20
N ARG A 347 0.21 13.64 20.43
CA ARG A 347 1.55 13.50 21.01
C ARG A 347 2.63 14.15 20.16
N ARG A 348 2.56 13.92 18.84
CA ARG A 348 3.48 14.49 17.86
C ARG A 348 3.40 16.01 17.91
N THR A 349 2.28 16.61 17.54
CA THR A 349 2.13 18.08 17.50
C THR A 349 2.25 18.72 18.88
N GLY A 350 1.83 18.05 19.96
CA GLY A 350 1.96 18.52 21.33
C GLY A 350 3.41 18.85 21.72
N GLY A 351 4.36 18.02 21.29
CA GLY A 351 5.79 18.22 21.55
C GLY A 351 6.40 19.49 20.90
N LEU A 352 5.73 20.06 19.88
CA LEU A 352 6.13 21.36 19.32
C LEU A 352 5.61 22.54 20.13
N LEU A 353 4.39 22.41 20.66
CA LEU A 353 3.61 23.52 21.18
C LEU A 353 3.76 23.71 22.69
N ALA A 354 4.02 22.64 23.42
CA ALA A 354 3.99 22.64 24.86
C ALA A 354 4.94 21.60 25.47
N ARG A 355 5.35 21.82 26.72
CA ARG A 355 6.18 20.91 27.50
C ARG A 355 5.38 20.44 28.73
N PRO A 356 5.34 19.13 29.02
CA PRO A 356 4.75 18.67 30.27
C PRO A 356 5.62 19.10 31.45
N LEU A 357 5.04 19.18 32.65
CA LEU A 357 5.78 19.52 33.88
C LEU A 357 6.95 18.55 34.11
N VAL A 358 6.70 17.27 33.90
CA VAL A 358 7.71 16.23 33.84
C VAL A 358 7.65 15.54 32.49
N LYS A 359 8.77 15.43 31.79
CA LYS A 359 8.87 14.83 30.45
C LYS A 359 9.56 13.46 30.52
N PHE A 360 9.01 12.47 29.82
CA PHE A 360 9.70 11.20 29.59
C PHE A 360 10.82 11.40 28.56
N GLU A 361 12.06 11.05 28.91
CA GLU A 361 13.23 11.21 28.05
C GLU A 361 13.69 9.88 27.44
N ALA A 362 13.85 8.85 28.25
CA ALA A 362 14.40 7.58 27.80
C ALA A 362 13.97 6.43 28.72
N VAL A 363 14.24 5.21 28.29
CA VAL A 363 14.08 4.02 29.11
C VAL A 363 15.40 3.70 29.82
N SER A 364 15.35 3.27 31.08
CA SER A 364 16.48 2.75 31.87
C SER A 364 16.21 1.34 32.40
N THR A 365 17.18 0.76 33.09
CA THR A 365 17.02 -0.54 33.77
C THR A 365 15.98 -0.54 34.89
N GLU A 366 15.62 0.63 35.42
CA GLU A 366 14.60 0.81 36.45
C GLU A 366 13.41 1.64 35.91
N GLY A 367 12.98 1.39 34.68
CA GLY A 367 11.85 2.10 34.06
C GLY A 367 12.23 3.43 33.42
N GLY A 368 11.26 4.35 33.28
CA GLY A 368 11.46 5.62 32.60
C GLY A 368 12.44 6.58 33.28
N VAL A 369 13.20 7.31 32.46
CA VAL A 369 14.00 8.48 32.85
C VAL A 369 13.18 9.72 32.57
N TYR A 370 13.09 10.60 33.56
CA TYR A 370 12.24 11.78 33.51
C TYR A 370 13.03 13.06 33.73
N ASP A 371 12.66 14.10 33.00
CA ASP A 371 13.19 15.46 33.13
C ASP A 371 12.12 16.41 33.68
N PHE A 372 12.50 17.31 34.59
CA PHE A 372 11.59 18.28 35.20
C PHE A 372 11.75 19.64 34.52
N ALA A 373 10.70 20.10 33.85
CA ALA A 373 10.78 21.24 32.93
C ALA A 373 11.21 22.58 33.57
N LEU A 374 11.07 22.70 34.90
CA LEU A 374 11.37 23.93 35.64
C LEU A 374 12.75 23.89 36.33
N GLY A 375 13.45 22.75 36.35
CA GLY A 375 14.73 22.64 37.04
C GLY A 375 15.13 21.20 37.36
N ARG A 376 15.38 20.90 38.63
CA ARG A 376 15.83 19.57 39.08
C ARG A 376 14.90 18.99 40.12
N TYR A 377 14.96 17.67 40.25
CA TYR A 377 14.28 16.97 41.31
C TYR A 377 15.20 16.01 42.04
N SER A 378 14.84 15.66 43.28
CA SER A 378 15.49 14.59 44.04
C SER A 378 14.46 13.82 44.87
N GLU A 379 14.71 12.54 45.03
CA GLU A 379 13.93 11.64 45.88
C GLU A 379 14.73 11.32 47.15
N SER A 380 14.06 11.24 48.30
CA SER A 380 14.69 10.76 49.54
C SER A 380 14.96 9.25 49.48
N ASP A 381 15.95 8.77 50.24
CA ASP A 381 16.30 7.33 50.28
C ASP A 381 15.13 6.43 50.68
N ASP A 382 14.19 6.93 51.47
CA ASP A 382 12.97 6.21 51.89
C ASP A 382 11.84 6.26 50.84
N ARG A 383 12.03 6.97 49.73
CA ARG A 383 11.07 7.20 48.63
C ARG A 383 9.76 7.82 49.07
N GLN A 384 9.76 8.54 50.20
CA GLN A 384 8.56 9.20 50.74
C GLN A 384 8.56 10.72 50.57
N SER A 385 9.66 11.30 50.10
CA SER A 385 9.77 12.74 49.88
C SER A 385 10.37 13.05 48.53
N LEU A 386 9.78 14.03 47.85
CA LEU A 386 10.26 14.55 46.58
C LEU A 386 10.57 16.03 46.78
N LEU A 387 11.77 16.44 46.42
CA LEU A 387 12.17 17.85 46.40
C LEU A 387 12.26 18.30 44.95
N LEU A 388 11.44 19.28 44.59
CA LEU A 388 11.51 20.01 43.32
C LEU A 388 12.27 21.32 43.56
N ASP A 389 13.30 21.56 42.77
CA ASP A 389 14.13 22.77 42.82
C ASP A 389 14.06 23.49 41.47
N ILE A 390 13.48 24.69 41.47
CA ILE A 390 13.26 25.51 40.27
C ILE A 390 14.54 26.24 39.92
N ASP A 391 14.98 26.13 38.66
CA ASP A 391 16.19 26.79 38.16
C ASP A 391 16.04 28.32 38.29
N PRO A 392 17.02 29.03 38.90
CA PRO A 392 17.01 30.49 38.99
C PRO A 392 16.91 31.21 37.65
N ASN A 393 17.36 30.59 36.55
CA ASN A 393 17.32 31.14 35.21
C ASN A 393 16.06 30.72 34.44
N ASN A 394 15.12 30.03 35.09
CA ASN A 394 13.87 29.66 34.46
C ASN A 394 13.02 30.92 34.22
N GLU A 395 12.76 31.22 32.95
CA GLU A 395 12.02 32.41 32.53
C GLU A 395 10.49 32.22 32.61
N THR A 396 10.01 31.04 33.06
CA THR A 396 8.57 30.79 33.19
C THR A 396 7.98 31.58 34.37
N PRO A 397 6.71 32.03 34.29
CA PRO A 397 6.04 32.73 35.39
C PRO A 397 5.71 31.84 36.60
N LEU A 398 6.00 30.53 36.53
CA LEU A 398 5.66 29.59 37.59
C LEU A 398 6.72 29.59 38.70
N ASP A 399 6.36 30.15 39.86
CA ASP A 399 7.17 30.07 41.07
C ASP A 399 6.84 28.83 41.93
N ALA A 400 7.56 28.64 43.03
CA ALA A 400 7.34 27.50 43.92
C ALA A 400 5.94 27.50 44.56
N PHE A 401 5.31 28.67 44.74
CA PHE A 401 3.98 28.77 45.34
C PHE A 401 2.90 28.31 44.35
N ALA A 402 2.93 28.84 43.12
CA ALA A 402 2.01 28.44 42.04
C ALA A 402 2.15 26.95 41.72
N LEU A 403 3.38 26.43 41.67
CA LEU A 403 3.62 25.01 41.51
C LEU A 403 3.01 24.19 42.66
N ALA A 404 3.25 24.59 43.91
CA ALA A 404 2.73 23.88 45.07
C ALA A 404 1.20 23.87 45.11
N GLN A 405 0.56 24.97 44.72
CA GLN A 405 -0.89 25.08 44.59
C GLN A 405 -1.41 24.09 43.54
N SER A 406 -0.86 24.10 42.32
CA SER A 406 -1.27 23.18 41.25
C SER A 406 -1.12 21.71 41.66
N LEU A 407 -0.03 21.34 42.33
CA LEU A 407 0.18 19.99 42.87
C LEU A 407 -0.85 19.62 43.94
N GLY A 408 -1.27 20.59 44.76
CA GLY A 408 -2.26 20.40 45.82
C GLY A 408 -3.68 20.23 45.27
N GLU A 409 -4.08 21.07 44.32
CA GLU A 409 -5.39 21.03 43.64
C GLU A 409 -5.64 19.69 42.94
N ARG A 410 -4.61 19.12 42.31
CA ARG A 410 -4.69 17.77 41.71
C ARG A 410 -4.89 16.66 42.73
N GLY A 411 -4.58 16.92 44.00
CA GLY A 411 -4.83 16.02 45.11
C GLY A 411 -6.22 16.18 45.75
N ASP A 412 -6.98 17.21 45.39
CA ASP A 412 -8.29 17.53 45.97
C ASP A 412 -9.43 16.94 45.11
N PRO A 413 -10.23 15.98 45.64
CA PRO A 413 -11.38 15.42 44.93
C PRO A 413 -12.45 16.45 44.50
N GLY A 414 -12.46 17.63 45.12
CA GLY A 414 -13.38 18.71 44.78
C GLY A 414 -12.92 19.60 43.61
N HIS A 415 -11.67 19.48 43.16
CA HIS A 415 -11.11 20.33 42.12
C HIS A 415 -11.27 19.71 40.72
N GLU A 416 -11.40 20.54 39.69
CA GLU A 416 -11.54 20.07 38.29
C GLU A 416 -10.28 19.36 37.76
N LEU A 417 -9.11 19.73 38.30
CA LEU A 417 -7.82 19.13 37.96
C LEU A 417 -7.53 17.82 38.72
N TYR A 418 -8.47 17.32 39.52
CA TYR A 418 -8.27 16.15 40.37
C TYR A 418 -7.72 14.93 39.59
N ASP A 419 -6.64 14.37 40.11
CA ASP A 419 -6.04 13.13 39.62
C ASP A 419 -6.04 12.08 40.75
N ALA A 420 -6.80 11.00 40.56
CA ALA A 420 -6.96 9.96 41.57
C ALA A 420 -5.68 9.18 41.86
N SER A 421 -4.77 9.05 40.89
CA SER A 421 -3.50 8.35 41.04
C SER A 421 -2.52 9.19 41.85
N TRP A 422 -2.46 10.49 41.58
CA TRP A 422 -1.68 11.46 42.35
C TRP A 422 -2.21 11.59 43.79
N ALA A 423 -3.52 11.80 43.95
CA ALA A 423 -4.15 11.93 45.27
C ALA A 423 -3.92 10.71 46.17
N ALA A 424 -3.85 9.51 45.58
CA ALA A 424 -3.60 8.26 46.29
C ALA A 424 -2.20 8.15 46.92
N ILE A 425 -1.23 8.90 46.39
CA ILE A 425 0.14 8.92 46.89
C ILE A 425 0.48 10.21 47.64
N LEU A 426 -0.20 11.32 47.34
CA LEU A 426 0.07 12.64 47.94
C LEU A 426 -0.34 12.72 49.41
N LYS A 427 0.60 13.08 50.30
CA LYS A 427 0.32 13.38 51.72
C LYS A 427 0.24 14.88 51.99
N SER A 428 1.20 15.65 51.48
CA SER A 428 1.20 17.13 51.58
C SER A 428 2.18 17.74 50.61
N VAL A 429 1.92 18.99 50.20
CA VAL A 429 2.86 19.83 49.45
C VAL A 429 3.24 21.02 50.32
N ARG A 430 4.54 21.38 50.38
CA ARG A 430 5.05 22.50 51.16
C ARG A 430 6.06 23.30 50.36
N VAL A 431 5.96 24.63 50.44
CA VAL A 431 6.97 25.54 49.92
C VAL A 431 8.07 25.69 50.98
N LEU A 432 9.30 25.29 50.67
CA LEU A 432 10.45 25.44 51.58
C LEU A 432 11.16 26.79 51.38
N SER A 433 11.16 27.29 50.15
CA SER A 433 11.70 28.58 49.75
C SER A 433 11.02 29.06 48.46
N GLU A 434 11.35 30.25 47.95
CA GLU A 434 10.83 30.78 46.68
C GLU A 434 11.07 29.86 45.46
N ARG A 435 11.97 28.88 45.57
CA ARG A 435 12.34 27.96 44.48
C ARG A 435 12.16 26.49 44.79
N GLN A 436 11.84 26.14 46.03
CA GLN A 436 11.83 24.75 46.47
C GLN A 436 10.45 24.31 46.95
N VAL A 437 9.96 23.25 46.34
CA VAL A 437 8.71 22.58 46.73
C VAL A 437 9.04 21.19 47.24
N LEU A 438 8.64 20.92 48.48
CA LEU A 438 8.72 19.61 49.10
C LEU A 438 7.37 18.92 49.03
N ILE A 439 7.34 17.76 48.39
CA ILE A 439 6.18 16.89 48.32
C ILE A 439 6.43 15.72 49.26
N GLN A 440 5.52 15.50 50.20
CA GLN A 440 5.51 14.30 51.03
C GLN A 440 4.50 13.31 50.46
N LEU A 441 4.93 12.06 50.35
CA LEU A 441 4.11 10.95 49.93
C LEU A 441 3.57 10.20 51.16
N ARG A 442 2.41 9.53 51.01
CA ARG A 442 1.76 8.75 52.08
C ARG A 442 2.53 7.47 52.42
N ARG A 443 3.32 6.99 51.47
CA ARG A 443 4.07 5.73 51.48
C ARG A 443 5.20 5.83 50.46
N PRO A 444 6.22 4.94 50.53
CA PRO A 444 7.21 4.82 49.47
C PRO A 444 6.51 4.55 48.13
N ASN A 445 6.91 5.23 47.06
CA ASN A 445 6.33 5.05 45.74
C ASN A 445 7.43 4.81 44.68
N ILE A 446 7.09 4.09 43.62
CA ILE A 446 7.98 3.89 42.47
C ILE A 446 7.57 4.86 41.38
N LEU A 447 8.55 5.62 40.87
CA LEU A 447 8.37 6.57 39.77
C LEU A 447 7.21 7.57 39.97
N PRO A 448 7.12 8.27 41.11
CA PRO A 448 6.07 9.27 41.33
C PRO A 448 6.10 10.41 40.30
N TRP A 449 7.26 10.66 39.68
CA TRP A 449 7.48 11.64 38.61
C TRP A 449 6.65 11.35 37.35
N ALA A 450 6.43 10.06 37.04
CA ALA A 450 5.68 9.64 35.86
C ALA A 450 4.21 10.07 35.89
N LEU A 451 3.66 10.33 37.08
CA LEU A 451 2.30 10.87 37.25
C LEU A 451 2.19 12.36 36.94
N MET A 452 3.31 13.09 36.92
CA MET A 452 3.34 14.55 36.77
C MET A 452 3.58 15.00 35.31
N GLN A 453 3.21 14.18 34.33
CA GLN A 453 3.29 14.51 32.90
C GLN A 453 2.15 15.46 32.46
N TRP A 454 1.80 16.44 33.31
CA TRP A 454 0.66 17.33 33.09
C TRP A 454 1.03 18.54 32.26
N MET A 455 0.05 18.99 31.49
CA MET A 455 0.08 20.29 30.83
C MET A 455 -0.40 21.35 31.82
N LEU A 456 0.46 22.34 32.09
CA LEU A 456 0.11 23.49 32.90
C LEU A 456 -0.41 24.60 31.98
N VAL A 457 -1.63 25.03 32.23
CA VAL A 457 -2.34 26.05 31.44
C VAL A 457 -2.70 27.18 32.38
N ASP A 458 -2.56 28.41 31.90
CA ASP A 458 -3.02 29.60 32.60
C ASP A 458 -4.55 29.69 32.46
N GLU A 459 -5.29 29.71 33.58
CA GLU A 459 -6.75 29.65 33.56
C GLU A 459 -7.40 30.88 32.88
N ASP A 460 -6.77 32.05 32.99
CA ASP A 460 -7.31 33.30 32.45
C ASP A 460 -7.13 33.40 30.93
N SER A 461 -5.95 33.01 30.42
CA SER A 461 -5.60 33.12 29.00
C SER A 461 -5.81 31.82 28.20
N GLY A 462 -5.87 30.67 28.87
CA GLY A 462 -5.87 29.36 28.22
C GLY A 462 -4.54 28.98 27.56
N GLU A 463 -3.48 29.76 27.78
CA GLU A 463 -2.15 29.50 27.19
C GLU A 463 -1.34 28.50 28.03
N TYR A 464 -0.45 27.75 27.38
CA TYR A 464 0.48 26.87 28.09
C TYR A 464 1.51 27.68 28.88
N LEU A 465 1.53 27.49 30.20
CA LEU A 465 2.55 28.08 31.09
C LEU A 465 3.95 27.55 30.76
N LEU A 466 4.02 26.29 30.31
CA LEU A 466 5.22 25.63 29.82
C LEU A 466 5.16 25.49 28.30
N ALA A 467 5.40 26.60 27.59
CA ALA A 467 5.41 26.61 26.14
C ALA A 467 6.51 25.72 25.55
N GLY A 468 6.21 25.11 24.40
CA GLY A 468 7.14 24.37 23.56
C GLY A 468 7.97 25.28 22.64
N PRO A 469 8.96 24.71 21.93
CA PRO A 469 9.93 25.49 21.15
C PRO A 469 9.34 26.17 19.91
N TYR A 470 8.16 25.75 19.46
CA TYR A 470 7.45 26.32 18.33
C TYR A 470 6.09 26.86 18.74
N LEU A 471 5.54 27.72 17.89
CA LEU A 471 4.20 28.25 18.00
C LEU A 471 3.45 28.03 16.68
N ARG A 472 2.17 27.65 16.78
CA ARG A 472 1.30 27.44 15.62
C ARG A 472 1.12 28.76 14.89
N ALA A 473 1.56 28.83 13.64
CA ALA A 473 1.52 30.04 12.83
C ALA A 473 0.31 30.05 11.88
N SER A 474 -0.04 28.91 11.31
CA SER A 474 -1.21 28.75 10.44
C SER A 474 -1.66 27.31 10.40
N GLU A 475 -2.94 27.08 10.12
CA GLU A 475 -3.51 25.75 9.91
C GLU A 475 -4.63 25.84 8.89
N ASP A 476 -4.60 24.95 7.90
CA ASP A 476 -5.63 24.81 6.88
C ASP A 476 -5.94 23.32 6.60
N GLU A 477 -6.71 23.05 5.55
CA GLU A 477 -7.11 21.69 5.17
C GLU A 477 -5.94 20.81 4.72
N LEU A 478 -4.84 21.37 4.23
CA LEU A 478 -3.72 20.63 3.67
C LEU A 478 -2.43 20.75 4.50
N GLU A 479 -2.21 21.85 5.20
CA GLU A 479 -0.97 22.12 5.92
C GLU A 479 -1.21 22.72 7.32
N SER A 480 -0.31 22.41 8.24
CA SER A 480 -0.18 23.09 9.54
C SER A 480 1.26 23.57 9.70
N SER A 481 1.43 24.85 10.02
CA SER A 481 2.77 25.44 10.15
C SER A 481 3.06 25.89 11.56
N PHE A 482 4.31 25.64 11.96
CA PHE A 482 4.85 25.93 13.27
C PHE A 482 6.13 26.75 13.11
N LYS A 483 6.20 27.92 13.75
CA LYS A 483 7.37 28.80 13.71
C LYS A 483 8.15 28.70 15.01
N LEU A 484 9.48 28.62 14.89
CA LEU A 484 10.40 28.53 16.01
C LEU A 484 10.34 29.84 16.81
N ARG A 485 10.26 29.74 18.13
CA ARG A 485 10.32 30.93 18.99
C ARG A 485 11.74 31.55 18.95
N PRO A 486 11.88 32.89 19.01
CA PRO A 486 13.16 33.57 18.81
C PRO A 486 14.30 33.09 19.71
N GLU A 487 14.01 32.73 20.96
CA GLU A 487 14.95 32.27 21.98
C GLU A 487 15.64 30.95 21.64
N TYR A 488 15.01 30.12 20.79
CA TYR A 488 15.57 28.85 20.33
C TYR A 488 16.30 28.96 18.99
N ARG A 489 16.48 30.15 18.40
CA ARG A 489 17.15 30.26 17.08
C ARG A 489 18.62 29.88 17.14
N GLN A 490 19.03 28.98 16.24
CA GLN A 490 20.43 28.63 15.98
C GLN A 490 20.64 28.43 14.47
N PRO A 491 21.86 28.64 13.94
CA PRO A 491 22.15 28.36 12.53
C PRO A 491 21.79 26.92 12.17
N GLY A 492 21.18 26.69 11.00
CA GLY A 492 20.78 25.36 10.54
C GLY A 492 19.49 24.82 11.16
N ARG A 493 19.09 25.27 12.35
CA ARG A 493 17.85 24.84 12.98
C ARG A 493 16.63 25.29 12.16
N PRO A 494 15.65 24.40 11.90
CA PRO A 494 14.43 24.76 11.18
C PRO A 494 13.69 25.89 11.90
N ILE A 495 13.60 27.06 11.28
CA ILE A 495 12.81 28.18 11.80
C ILE A 495 11.31 27.97 11.56
N GLU A 496 10.98 27.07 10.65
CA GLU A 496 9.60 26.68 10.33
C GLU A 496 9.51 25.18 10.10
N ILE A 497 8.53 24.55 10.73
CA ILE A 497 8.11 23.17 10.46
C ILE A 497 6.74 23.24 9.81
N VAL A 498 6.56 22.52 8.70
CA VAL A 498 5.29 22.47 7.98
C VAL A 498 4.85 21.03 7.90
N GLU A 499 3.77 20.70 8.61
CA GLU A 499 3.07 19.45 8.44
C GLU A 499 2.20 19.51 7.19
N VAL A 500 2.29 18.50 6.34
CA VAL A 500 1.54 18.35 5.11
C VAL A 500 0.67 17.11 5.26
N PHE A 501 -0.64 17.31 5.24
CA PHE A 501 -1.62 16.24 5.42
C PHE A 501 -1.82 15.47 4.11
N TYR A 502 -1.80 14.14 4.23
CA TYR A 502 -2.03 13.21 3.12
C TYR A 502 -3.14 12.23 3.48
N GLU A 503 -4.15 12.15 2.60
CA GLU A 503 -5.16 11.09 2.64
C GLU A 503 -4.67 9.80 1.96
N ASP A 504 -3.79 9.92 0.96
CA ASP A 504 -3.20 8.80 0.22
C ASP A 504 -1.72 8.62 0.59
N PRO A 505 -1.36 7.53 1.29
CA PRO A 505 0.03 7.21 1.64
C PRO A 505 0.95 7.11 0.42
N LYS A 506 0.46 6.65 -0.73
CA LYS A 506 1.27 6.53 -1.96
C LYS A 506 1.73 7.89 -2.44
N ARG A 507 0.86 8.91 -2.34
CA ARG A 507 1.22 10.29 -2.66
C ARG A 507 2.31 10.79 -1.72
N ALA A 508 2.15 10.57 -0.42
CA ALA A 508 3.15 10.99 0.57
C ALA A 508 4.52 10.37 0.32
N VAL A 509 4.57 9.07 -0.02
CA VAL A 509 5.83 8.41 -0.34
C VAL A 509 6.44 8.95 -1.63
N ASN A 510 5.63 9.22 -2.66
CA ASN A 510 6.12 9.84 -3.90
C ASN A 510 6.69 11.24 -3.66
N ASP A 511 6.02 12.05 -2.85
CA ASP A 511 6.43 13.41 -2.51
C ASP A 511 7.72 13.38 -1.65
N LEU A 512 7.87 12.39 -0.75
CA LEU A 512 9.12 12.14 -0.04
C LEU A 512 10.24 11.78 -1.02
N MET A 513 10.00 10.89 -1.97
CA MET A 513 10.99 10.46 -2.98
C MET A 513 11.41 11.59 -3.93
N ARG A 514 10.54 12.56 -4.18
CA ARG A 514 10.82 13.77 -4.97
C ARG A 514 11.49 14.89 -4.19
N GLY A 515 11.32 14.93 -2.87
CA GLY A 515 11.85 16.00 -2.00
C GLY A 515 10.87 17.13 -1.74
N GLU A 516 9.60 16.92 -2.08
CA GLU A 516 8.50 17.85 -1.75
C GLU A 516 8.25 17.86 -0.23
N ILE A 517 8.49 16.72 0.43
CA ILE A 517 8.60 16.60 1.88
C ILE A 517 9.96 15.99 2.27
N ASP A 518 10.39 16.28 3.49
CA ASP A 518 11.69 15.90 4.04
C ASP A 518 11.59 14.75 5.02
N VAL A 519 10.47 14.66 5.73
CA VAL A 519 10.17 13.63 6.72
C VAL A 519 8.79 13.07 6.42
N LEU A 520 8.59 11.77 6.59
CA LEU A 520 7.30 11.10 6.51
C LEU A 520 7.07 10.34 7.82
N ASP A 521 6.04 10.76 8.56
CA ASP A 521 5.62 10.10 9.80
C ASP A 521 4.80 8.83 9.51
N GLN A 522 4.88 7.87 10.44
CA GLN A 522 4.15 6.59 10.44
C GLN A 522 4.02 5.91 9.07
N LEU A 523 5.10 5.25 8.65
CA LEU A 523 5.15 4.46 7.43
C LEU A 523 4.35 3.18 7.54
N TYR A 524 3.65 2.85 6.45
CA TYR A 524 3.15 1.50 6.27
C TYR A 524 4.34 0.51 6.18
N PRO A 525 4.27 -0.68 6.79
CA PRO A 525 5.41 -1.62 6.87
C PRO A 525 6.05 -1.97 5.53
N ALA A 526 5.23 -2.20 4.49
CA ALA A 526 5.71 -2.49 3.15
C ALA A 526 6.50 -1.31 2.54
N ASP A 527 6.06 -0.07 2.77
CA ASP A 527 6.76 1.13 2.32
C ASP A 527 8.05 1.36 3.10
N ALA A 528 8.06 1.09 4.41
CA ALA A 528 9.27 1.19 5.21
C ALA A 528 10.41 0.32 4.67
N ARG A 529 10.13 -0.94 4.32
CA ARG A 529 11.12 -1.84 3.72
C ARG A 529 11.60 -1.35 2.36
N ARG A 530 10.69 -0.85 1.52
CA ARG A 530 11.04 -0.29 0.21
C ARG A 530 11.93 0.94 0.34
N LEU A 531 11.55 1.89 1.20
CA LEU A 531 12.27 3.15 1.41
C LEU A 531 13.63 2.95 2.10
N ALA A 532 13.80 1.89 2.89
CA ALA A 532 15.08 1.56 3.51
C ALA A 532 16.18 1.26 2.47
N SER A 533 15.82 0.89 1.25
CA SER A 533 16.77 0.65 0.16
C SER A 533 17.21 1.92 -0.58
N GLU A 534 16.59 3.07 -0.30
CA GLU A 534 16.83 4.32 -1.02
C GLU A 534 18.02 5.10 -0.44
N PRO A 535 19.05 5.43 -1.24
CA PRO A 535 20.32 5.97 -0.72
C PRO A 535 20.19 7.38 -0.13
N GLN A 536 19.17 8.14 -0.54
CA GLN A 536 18.90 9.51 -0.09
C GLN A 536 18.04 9.57 1.19
N LEU A 537 17.51 8.43 1.64
CA LEU A 537 16.62 8.33 2.79
C LEU A 537 17.28 7.54 3.91
N ARG A 538 16.76 7.75 5.12
CA ARG A 538 16.98 6.91 6.30
C ARG A 538 15.62 6.54 6.85
N VAL A 539 15.40 5.26 7.10
CA VAL A 539 14.21 4.77 7.79
C VAL A 539 14.59 4.51 9.25
N GLY A 540 13.84 5.11 10.18
CA GLY A 540 13.98 4.92 11.61
C GLY A 540 12.78 4.19 12.20
N ALA A 541 12.97 3.56 13.35
CA ALA A 541 11.90 2.97 14.16
C ALA A 541 11.73 3.79 15.44
N TYR A 542 10.49 3.96 15.88
CA TYR A 542 10.22 4.56 17.19
C TYR A 542 10.65 3.62 18.33
N ALA A 543 11.03 4.17 19.47
CA ALA A 543 11.51 3.38 20.61
C ALA A 543 10.42 2.53 21.26
N LEU A 544 9.15 2.91 21.09
CA LEU A 544 8.02 2.26 21.73
C LEU A 544 7.14 1.61 20.68
N PRO A 545 6.72 0.35 20.89
CA PRO A 545 5.69 -0.24 20.05
C PRO A 545 4.34 0.44 20.31
N THR A 546 3.46 0.37 19.32
CA THR A 546 2.06 0.78 19.41
C THR A 546 1.20 -0.44 19.64
N ASN A 547 0.42 -0.43 20.72
CA ASN A 547 -0.55 -1.48 21.03
C ASN A 547 -1.90 -1.14 20.39
N HIS A 548 -2.41 -2.08 19.62
CA HIS A 548 -3.70 -2.01 18.96
C HIS A 548 -4.73 -2.84 19.72
N MET A 549 -5.92 -2.26 19.91
CA MET A 549 -7.01 -2.90 20.66
C MET A 549 -8.37 -2.40 20.19
N LEU A 550 -9.43 -3.18 20.44
CA LEU A 550 -10.80 -2.69 20.39
C LEU A 550 -11.31 -2.38 21.80
N ILE A 551 -11.99 -1.26 21.94
CA ILE A 551 -12.62 -0.83 23.19
C ILE A 551 -14.14 -0.96 23.02
N PRO A 552 -14.82 -1.81 23.80
CA PRO A 552 -16.27 -1.80 23.90
C PRO A 552 -16.73 -0.49 24.54
N VAL A 553 -17.62 0.25 23.87
CA VAL A 553 -18.11 1.55 24.34
C VAL A 553 -19.62 1.63 24.47
N SER A 554 -20.37 0.69 23.89
CA SER A 554 -21.83 0.65 24.06
C SER A 554 -22.28 -0.18 25.26
N ASP A 555 -23.50 0.11 25.69
CA ASP A 555 -24.21 -0.65 26.73
C ASP A 555 -24.88 -1.93 26.17
N ASP A 556 -24.50 -2.39 24.96
CA ASP A 556 -25.06 -3.60 24.35
C ASP A 556 -24.90 -4.82 25.29
N PRO A 557 -26.00 -5.49 25.70
CA PRO A 557 -25.92 -6.54 26.70
C PRO A 557 -25.08 -7.76 26.32
N TYR A 558 -24.90 -8.02 25.02
CA TYR A 558 -24.04 -9.09 24.54
C TYR A 558 -22.58 -8.65 24.63
N LEU A 559 -22.23 -7.45 24.17
CA LEU A 559 -20.88 -6.91 24.35
C LEU A 559 -20.48 -6.76 25.80
N GLN A 560 -21.41 -6.50 26.71
CA GLN A 560 -21.14 -6.48 28.16
C GLN A 560 -20.81 -7.88 28.74
N ASN A 561 -21.14 -8.97 28.02
CA ASN A 561 -20.79 -10.33 28.43
C ASN A 561 -19.34 -10.71 28.02
N PRO A 562 -18.45 -11.05 28.97
CA PRO A 562 -17.08 -11.46 28.66
C PRO A 562 -16.96 -12.68 27.72
N LYS A 563 -17.92 -13.61 27.76
CA LYS A 563 -17.94 -14.78 26.85
C LYS A 563 -18.16 -14.36 25.41
N PHE A 564 -18.99 -13.34 25.18
CA PHE A 564 -19.23 -12.81 23.84
C PHE A 564 -17.99 -12.08 23.31
N ARG A 565 -17.38 -11.21 24.12
CA ARG A 565 -16.09 -10.56 23.75
C ARG A 565 -14.99 -11.59 23.47
N ARG A 566 -14.93 -12.66 24.26
CA ARG A 566 -14.02 -13.78 24.03
C ARG A 566 -14.36 -14.56 22.75
N ALA A 567 -15.63 -14.74 22.43
CA ALA A 567 -16.07 -15.34 21.16
C ALA A 567 -15.57 -14.54 19.96
N MET A 568 -15.59 -13.19 20.03
CA MET A 568 -15.05 -12.32 18.99
C MET A 568 -13.54 -12.54 18.77
N LEU A 569 -12.77 -12.71 19.85
CA LEU A 569 -11.33 -13.00 19.74
C LEU A 569 -11.06 -14.39 19.16
N TYR A 570 -11.80 -15.43 19.59
CA TYR A 570 -11.70 -16.77 18.98
C TYR A 570 -12.12 -16.79 17.51
N GLY A 571 -13.06 -15.94 17.12
CA GLY A 571 -13.58 -15.82 15.75
C GLY A 571 -12.65 -15.07 14.81
N CYS A 572 -11.53 -14.54 15.30
CA CYS A 572 -10.58 -13.75 14.53
C CYS A 572 -9.18 -14.38 14.55
N ASN A 573 -8.64 -14.68 13.38
CA ASN A 573 -7.28 -15.14 13.19
C ASN A 573 -6.29 -13.97 13.16
N ARG A 574 -6.08 -13.39 14.36
CA ARG A 574 -5.22 -12.22 14.58
C ARG A 574 -3.80 -12.43 14.06
N GLU A 575 -3.24 -13.64 14.22
CA GLU A 575 -1.88 -13.96 13.78
C GLU A 575 -1.75 -13.93 12.25
N ALA A 576 -2.70 -14.56 11.54
CA ALA A 576 -2.69 -14.59 10.08
C ALA A 576 -2.95 -13.20 9.48
N MET A 577 -3.84 -12.41 10.08
CA MET A 577 -4.10 -11.03 9.68
C MET A 577 -2.85 -10.15 9.83
N LEU A 578 -2.21 -10.22 11.00
CA LEU A 578 -1.04 -9.40 11.29
C LEU A 578 0.10 -9.71 10.32
N ARG A 579 0.45 -10.98 10.15
CA ARG A 579 1.57 -11.39 9.29
C ARG A 579 1.30 -11.22 7.80
N GLY A 580 0.08 -11.50 7.37
CA GLY A 580 -0.31 -11.47 5.97
C GLY A 580 -0.73 -10.07 5.51
N GLU A 581 -1.94 -9.68 5.92
CA GLU A 581 -2.65 -8.50 5.41
C GLU A 581 -2.06 -7.18 5.90
N LEU A 582 -1.54 -7.12 7.13
CA LEU A 582 -1.11 -5.87 7.75
C LEU A 582 0.40 -5.60 7.61
N LEU A 583 1.25 -6.57 7.97
CA LEU A 583 2.71 -6.41 7.92
C LEU A 583 3.33 -6.98 6.65
N SER A 584 2.72 -8.00 6.05
CA SER A 584 3.33 -8.85 5.01
C SER A 584 4.74 -9.30 5.41
N SER A 585 4.88 -9.79 6.65
CA SER A 585 6.14 -10.10 7.31
C SER A 585 5.93 -11.09 8.45
N ASP A 586 6.91 -11.97 8.65
CA ASP A 586 6.99 -12.91 9.77
C ASP A 586 7.96 -12.45 10.87
N ASP A 587 8.55 -11.25 10.74
CA ASP A 587 9.50 -10.73 11.73
C ASP A 587 8.79 -10.29 13.01
N PRO A 588 9.03 -10.95 14.16
CA PRO A 588 8.42 -10.57 15.43
C PRO A 588 8.81 -9.16 15.90
N ASN A 589 9.91 -8.58 15.39
CA ASN A 589 10.29 -7.21 15.71
C ASN A 589 9.46 -6.16 14.95
N GLU A 590 8.73 -6.56 13.89
CA GLU A 590 7.80 -5.67 13.19
C GLU A 590 6.42 -5.63 13.85
N GLY A 591 5.99 -6.73 14.46
CA GLY A 591 4.78 -6.78 15.27
C GLY A 591 4.40 -8.19 15.71
N GLN A 592 3.64 -8.28 16.80
CA GLN A 592 3.22 -9.55 17.42
C GLN A 592 1.81 -9.44 18.01
N VAL A 593 1.06 -10.53 18.02
CA VAL A 593 -0.23 -10.61 18.70
C VAL A 593 -0.02 -10.55 20.22
N VAL A 594 -0.86 -9.79 20.92
CA VAL A 594 -0.76 -9.61 22.38
C VAL A 594 -2.01 -10.09 23.12
N SER A 595 -1.85 -10.41 24.41
CA SER A 595 -2.91 -10.85 25.33
C SER A 595 -3.48 -9.73 26.20
N GLY A 596 -2.92 -8.53 26.13
CA GLY A 596 -3.31 -7.42 26.99
C GLY A 596 -2.88 -6.05 26.45
N PRO A 597 -3.08 -4.99 27.25
CA PRO A 597 -2.80 -3.63 26.82
C PRO A 597 -1.32 -3.25 26.99
N PHE A 598 -0.54 -4.06 27.69
CA PHE A 598 0.87 -3.80 27.97
C PHE A 598 1.75 -4.16 26.79
N PRO A 599 2.84 -3.41 26.55
CA PRO A 599 3.82 -3.78 25.53
C PRO A 599 4.58 -5.04 25.96
N LEU A 600 4.80 -5.95 25.01
CA LEU A 600 5.73 -7.09 25.15
C LEU A 600 7.19 -6.63 25.07
N GLY A 601 7.43 -5.38 24.63
CA GLY A 601 8.74 -4.87 24.29
C GLY A 601 9.14 -5.17 22.85
N ILE A 602 10.23 -4.58 22.38
CA ILE A 602 10.76 -4.79 21.01
C ILE A 602 11.83 -5.90 21.01
N GLU A 603 12.69 -5.93 22.03
CA GLU A 603 13.75 -6.94 22.18
C GLU A 603 13.48 -7.84 23.39
N GLY A 604 14.06 -9.05 23.41
CA GLY A 604 13.83 -10.04 24.47
C GLY A 604 14.31 -9.67 25.89
N ASN A 605 14.85 -8.46 26.09
CA ASN A 605 15.21 -7.91 27.40
C ASN A 605 14.78 -6.44 27.54
N ASP A 606 13.70 -6.05 26.86
CA ASP A 606 13.15 -4.71 26.91
C ASP A 606 12.68 -4.38 28.32
N THR A 607 13.24 -3.32 28.89
CA THR A 607 12.95 -2.83 30.24
C THR A 607 11.53 -2.29 30.39
N LEU A 608 10.76 -2.14 29.30
CA LEU A 608 9.34 -1.78 29.33
C LEU A 608 8.39 -2.99 29.39
N ALA A 609 8.89 -4.20 29.15
CA ALA A 609 8.09 -5.43 29.15
C ALA A 609 7.70 -5.90 30.57
N TYR A 610 8.13 -5.20 31.63
CA TYR A 610 7.97 -5.63 33.02
C TYR A 610 6.50 -5.78 33.47
N ALA A 611 5.55 -5.15 32.76
CA ALA A 611 4.12 -5.27 33.01
C ALA A 611 3.47 -6.46 32.29
N TYR A 612 4.11 -6.95 31.22
CA TYR A 612 3.62 -8.07 30.46
C TYR A 612 3.87 -9.39 31.22
N ASP A 613 2.90 -10.30 31.14
CA ASP A 613 2.99 -11.61 31.75
C ASP A 613 3.04 -12.63 30.62
N GLU A 614 4.24 -13.03 30.21
CA GLU A 614 4.49 -13.97 29.12
C GLU A 614 3.86 -15.35 29.36
N SER A 615 3.45 -15.66 30.59
CA SER A 615 2.72 -16.91 30.87
C SER A 615 1.27 -16.89 30.38
N ILE A 616 0.76 -15.72 30.00
CA ILE A 616 -0.58 -15.54 29.42
C ILE A 616 -0.44 -15.56 27.91
N GLU A 617 -0.80 -16.68 27.29
CA GLU A 617 -0.81 -16.78 25.83
C GLU A 617 -1.96 -15.98 25.22
N PRO A 618 -1.74 -15.25 24.11
CA PRO A 618 -2.83 -14.63 23.39
C PRO A 618 -3.88 -15.65 22.93
N ILE A 619 -5.16 -15.30 23.06
CA ILE A 619 -6.30 -16.16 22.67
C ILE A 619 -6.16 -16.66 21.21
N ALA A 620 -5.94 -17.96 21.04
CA ALA A 620 -5.77 -18.56 19.72
C ALA A 620 -7.07 -18.55 18.90
N HIS A 621 -6.94 -18.55 17.57
CA HIS A 621 -8.08 -18.63 16.66
C HIS A 621 -8.80 -20.00 16.76
N SER A 622 -10.11 -20.00 16.99
CA SER A 622 -10.95 -21.20 17.02
C SER A 622 -12.41 -20.89 16.69
N PRO A 623 -12.82 -20.98 15.40
CA PRO A 623 -14.20 -20.76 14.99
C PRO A 623 -15.25 -21.64 15.71
N PRO A 624 -14.97 -22.92 16.03
CA PRO A 624 -15.90 -23.73 16.82
C PRO A 624 -16.13 -23.19 18.24
N LEU A 625 -15.07 -22.77 18.93
CA LEU A 625 -15.18 -22.18 20.27
C LEU A 625 -15.87 -20.82 20.23
N ALA A 626 -15.60 -20.01 19.20
CA ALA A 626 -16.29 -18.74 18.98
C ALA A 626 -17.81 -18.94 18.88
N ARG A 627 -18.27 -19.87 18.03
CA ARG A 627 -19.70 -20.19 17.90
C ARG A 627 -20.31 -20.68 19.21
N LEU A 628 -19.63 -21.59 19.91
CA LEU A 628 -20.11 -22.11 21.19
C LEU A 628 -20.28 -20.99 22.22
N LEU A 629 -19.27 -20.14 22.39
CA LEU A 629 -19.29 -19.03 23.35
C LEU A 629 -20.33 -17.97 22.99
N SER A 630 -20.52 -17.69 21.70
CA SER A 630 -21.59 -16.80 21.22
C SER A 630 -22.97 -17.33 21.62
N VAL A 631 -23.25 -18.62 21.37
CA VAL A 631 -24.52 -19.26 21.78
C VAL A 631 -24.71 -19.22 23.30
N MET A 632 -23.67 -19.52 24.07
CA MET A 632 -23.71 -19.47 25.54
C MET A 632 -23.97 -18.04 26.05
N ALA A 633 -23.36 -17.03 25.43
CA ALA A 633 -23.60 -15.63 25.79
C ALA A 633 -25.06 -15.23 25.52
N VAL A 634 -25.62 -15.65 24.39
CA VAL A 634 -27.04 -15.42 24.07
C VAL A 634 -27.96 -16.06 25.10
N GLU A 635 -27.67 -17.29 25.53
CA GLU A 635 -28.44 -17.98 26.56
C GLU A 635 -28.36 -17.25 27.92
N GLU A 636 -27.19 -16.75 28.29
CA GLU A 636 -26.99 -16.00 29.54
C GLU A 636 -27.70 -14.65 29.55
N VAL A 637 -27.61 -13.89 28.46
CA VAL A 637 -28.34 -12.63 28.29
C VAL A 637 -29.85 -12.91 28.38
N THR A 638 -30.34 -13.92 27.65
CA THR A 638 -31.74 -14.36 27.69
C THR A 638 -32.20 -14.67 29.11
N LYS A 639 -31.45 -15.49 29.86
CA LYS A 639 -31.77 -15.84 31.25
C LYS A 639 -31.78 -14.62 32.17
N SER A 640 -30.79 -13.72 32.02
CA SER A 640 -30.67 -12.50 32.82
C SER A 640 -31.86 -11.55 32.61
N PHE A 641 -32.27 -11.33 31.36
CA PHE A 641 -33.41 -10.46 31.03
C PHE A 641 -34.75 -11.07 31.45
N ASN A 642 -34.94 -12.37 31.23
CA ASN A 642 -36.13 -13.09 31.72
C ASN A 642 -36.25 -13.01 33.25
N ARG A 643 -35.15 -13.18 33.99
CA ARG A 643 -35.12 -13.02 35.46
C ARG A 643 -35.50 -11.60 35.89
N LYS A 644 -35.06 -10.59 35.13
CA LYS A 644 -35.41 -9.17 35.34
C LYS A 644 -36.81 -8.81 34.81
N ARG A 645 -37.56 -9.76 34.21
CA ARG A 645 -38.85 -9.55 33.54
C ARG A 645 -38.79 -8.44 32.47
N LYS A 646 -37.66 -8.34 31.77
CA LYS A 646 -37.45 -7.42 30.65
C LYS A 646 -37.48 -8.19 29.32
N PRO A 647 -37.90 -7.57 28.20
CA PRO A 647 -37.82 -8.19 26.88
C PRO A 647 -36.36 -8.50 26.54
N VAL A 648 -36.12 -9.67 25.96
CA VAL A 648 -34.77 -10.08 25.54
C VAL A 648 -34.38 -9.24 24.32
N PRO A 649 -33.26 -8.51 24.35
CA PRO A 649 -32.80 -7.72 23.21
C PRO A 649 -32.39 -8.64 22.05
N PRO A 650 -32.66 -8.29 20.79
CA PRO A 650 -32.09 -9.02 19.65
C PRO A 650 -30.56 -8.83 19.60
N LEU A 651 -29.84 -9.79 19.02
CA LEU A 651 -28.43 -9.60 18.68
C LEU A 651 -28.35 -8.82 17.36
N GLU A 652 -28.20 -7.50 17.45
CA GLU A 652 -28.09 -6.61 16.30
C GLU A 652 -26.68 -6.63 15.69
N SER A 653 -26.53 -6.05 14.50
CA SER A 653 -25.22 -5.89 13.88
C SER A 653 -24.43 -4.84 14.65
N LEU A 654 -23.22 -5.18 15.09
CA LEU A 654 -22.37 -4.26 15.83
C LEU A 654 -21.77 -3.20 14.91
N VAL A 655 -21.58 -1.98 15.39
CA VAL A 655 -20.89 -0.92 14.65
C VAL A 655 -19.47 -0.75 15.20
N VAL A 656 -18.46 -0.98 14.36
CA VAL A 656 -17.05 -0.77 14.72
C VAL A 656 -16.58 0.58 14.19
N GLY A 657 -16.37 1.51 15.11
CA GLY A 657 -15.75 2.80 14.85
C GLY A 657 -14.26 2.67 14.57
N CYS A 658 -13.83 3.14 13.41
CA CYS A 658 -12.44 3.09 12.96
C CYS A 658 -11.94 4.50 12.62
N PRO A 659 -10.75 4.92 13.09
CA PRO A 659 -10.13 6.14 12.58
C PRO A 659 -9.87 5.99 11.08
N ASP A 660 -9.97 7.09 10.33
CA ASP A 660 -9.62 7.11 8.91
C ASP A 660 -8.10 6.97 8.71
N PHE A 661 -7.64 5.73 8.79
CA PHE A 661 -6.25 5.30 8.67
C PHE A 661 -6.21 3.93 8.03
N GLU A 662 -5.43 3.77 6.97
CA GLU A 662 -5.42 2.56 6.14
C GLU A 662 -5.21 1.29 6.97
N PHE A 663 -4.22 1.28 7.86
CA PHE A 663 -3.94 0.12 8.72
C PHE A 663 -5.15 -0.28 9.58
N ALA A 664 -5.83 0.70 10.18
CA ALA A 664 -6.99 0.45 11.03
C ALA A 664 -8.19 -0.05 10.20
N ARG A 665 -8.43 0.52 9.02
CA ARG A 665 -9.53 0.09 8.13
C ARG A 665 -9.33 -1.36 7.68
N VAL A 666 -8.15 -1.69 7.17
CA VAL A 666 -7.81 -3.06 6.74
C VAL A 666 -7.98 -4.05 7.90
N ALA A 667 -7.52 -3.69 9.10
CA ALA A 667 -7.69 -4.52 10.29
C ALA A 667 -9.17 -4.75 10.65
N VAL A 668 -9.99 -3.69 10.68
CA VAL A 668 -11.40 -3.80 11.06
C VAL A 668 -12.21 -4.55 10.01
N GLU A 669 -11.97 -4.31 8.71
CA GLU A 669 -12.62 -5.03 7.61
C GLU A 669 -12.33 -6.53 7.67
N GLY A 670 -11.07 -6.91 7.88
CA GLY A 670 -10.68 -8.31 8.02
C GLY A 670 -11.31 -8.97 9.26
N MET A 671 -11.43 -8.26 10.39
CA MET A 671 -12.14 -8.76 11.57
C MET A 671 -13.62 -8.99 11.31
N ILE A 672 -14.31 -8.01 10.70
CA ILE A 672 -15.73 -8.10 10.35
C ILE A 672 -15.99 -9.31 9.45
N GLN A 673 -15.16 -9.49 8.42
CA GLN A 673 -15.26 -10.62 7.52
C GLN A 673 -15.15 -11.95 8.28
N GLN A 674 -14.22 -12.08 9.21
CA GLN A 674 -14.03 -13.32 9.97
C GLN A 674 -15.12 -13.57 11.01
N TRP A 675 -15.60 -12.53 11.69
CA TRP A 675 -16.73 -12.61 12.62
C TRP A 675 -18.02 -13.08 11.94
N SER A 676 -18.26 -12.69 10.69
CA SER A 676 -19.43 -13.14 9.93
C SER A 676 -19.49 -14.67 9.81
N SER A 677 -18.33 -15.34 9.70
CA SER A 677 -18.22 -16.80 9.58
C SER A 677 -18.59 -17.57 10.86
N VAL A 678 -18.60 -16.88 12.00
CA VAL A 678 -19.00 -17.42 13.31
C VAL A 678 -20.34 -16.87 13.79
N GLY A 679 -21.06 -16.14 12.93
CA GLY A 679 -22.41 -15.64 13.20
C GLY A 679 -22.45 -14.35 14.01
N ILE A 680 -21.35 -13.61 14.12
CA ILE A 680 -21.30 -12.28 14.73
C ILE A 680 -21.31 -11.26 13.58
N GLN A 681 -22.38 -10.47 13.47
CA GLN A 681 -22.51 -9.46 12.42
C GLN A 681 -21.96 -8.13 12.92
N ALA A 682 -21.21 -7.44 12.05
CA ALA A 682 -20.66 -6.13 12.34
C ALA A 682 -20.49 -5.31 11.07
N GLU A 683 -20.47 -4.00 11.19
CA GLU A 683 -20.21 -3.04 10.11
C GLU A 683 -19.13 -2.03 10.48
N LEU A 684 -18.39 -1.56 9.47
CA LEU A 684 -17.35 -0.55 9.64
C LEU A 684 -17.95 0.84 9.56
N LYS A 685 -17.62 1.69 10.54
CA LYS A 685 -17.86 3.13 10.47
C LYS A 685 -16.55 3.89 10.53
N VAL A 686 -16.14 4.43 9.38
CA VAL A 686 -14.96 5.31 9.29
C VAL A 686 -15.30 6.65 9.94
N MET A 687 -14.45 7.11 10.83
CA MET A 687 -14.62 8.35 11.59
C MET A 687 -13.36 9.22 11.49
N PRO A 688 -13.51 10.56 11.54
CA PRO A 688 -12.37 11.45 11.66
C PRO A 688 -11.54 11.05 12.89
N PRO A 689 -10.22 10.86 12.77
CA PRO A 689 -9.37 10.42 13.88
C PRO A 689 -9.50 11.26 15.15
N SER A 690 -9.81 12.55 14.99
CA SER A 690 -10.01 13.52 16.06
C SER A 690 -11.30 13.33 16.88
N GLU A 691 -12.30 12.65 16.32
CA GLU A 691 -13.64 12.55 16.91
C GLU A 691 -13.96 11.16 17.46
N VAL A 692 -13.10 10.17 17.18
CA VAL A 692 -13.36 8.76 17.46
C VAL A 692 -13.83 8.51 18.89
N LEU A 693 -13.13 9.09 19.88
CA LEU A 693 -13.48 8.94 21.30
C LEU A 693 -14.64 9.83 21.75
N GLN A 694 -14.90 10.95 21.05
CA GLN A 694 -15.99 11.89 21.36
C GLN A 694 -17.34 11.36 20.88
N ARG A 695 -17.34 10.55 19.82
CA ARG A 695 -18.54 9.99 19.17
C ARG A 695 -18.77 8.53 19.53
N LYS A 696 -18.34 8.13 20.73
CA LYS A 696 -18.48 6.77 21.25
C LYS A 696 -19.92 6.29 21.32
N ASP A 697 -20.87 7.21 21.49
CA ASP A 697 -22.30 6.90 21.58
C ASP A 697 -22.91 6.47 20.22
N GLU A 698 -22.17 6.61 19.13
CA GLU A 698 -22.62 6.24 17.78
C GLU A 698 -22.10 4.88 17.29
N VAL A 699 -21.35 4.17 18.13
CA VAL A 699 -20.68 2.90 17.79
C VAL A 699 -20.68 1.94 18.98
N ASP A 700 -20.44 0.67 18.71
CA ASP A 700 -20.36 -0.37 19.74
C ASP A 700 -18.94 -0.65 20.20
N LEU A 701 -18.01 -0.61 19.25
CA LEU A 701 -16.57 -0.86 19.45
C LEU A 701 -15.77 0.26 18.80
N ILE A 702 -14.65 0.62 19.41
CA ILE A 702 -13.70 1.58 18.86
C ILE A 702 -12.33 0.94 18.67
N TYR A 703 -11.74 1.09 17.50
CA TYR A 703 -10.34 0.75 17.25
C TYR A 703 -9.41 1.83 17.80
N VAL A 704 -8.51 1.44 18.72
CA VAL A 704 -7.56 2.34 19.38
C VAL A 704 -6.13 1.87 19.21
N MET A 705 -5.25 2.85 19.02
CA MET A 705 -3.80 2.74 19.01
C MET A 705 -3.26 3.48 20.24
N ALA A 706 -2.57 2.77 21.12
CA ALA A 706 -2.04 3.28 22.38
C ALA A 706 -0.54 3.01 22.51
N ASN A 707 0.21 3.98 23.04
CA ASN A 707 1.63 3.82 23.36
C ASN A 707 1.80 3.95 24.87
N MET A 708 2.08 2.84 25.55
CA MET A 708 2.36 2.84 26.99
C MET A 708 3.87 2.88 27.19
N TRP A 709 4.42 4.01 27.64
CA TRP A 709 5.84 4.13 27.95
C TRP A 709 6.15 3.87 29.41
N GLU A 710 5.18 4.10 30.30
CA GLU A 710 5.33 3.78 31.70
C GLU A 710 4.11 2.99 32.19
N PRO A 711 4.11 1.66 32.02
CA PRO A 711 2.97 0.81 32.38
C PRO A 711 2.44 1.01 33.81
N ALA A 712 3.32 1.32 34.77
CA ALA A 712 2.96 1.56 36.16
C ALA A 712 2.02 2.77 36.36
N THR A 713 2.06 3.75 35.46
CA THR A 713 1.19 4.94 35.52
C THR A 713 0.20 5.00 34.37
N ASP A 714 0.58 4.57 33.18
CA ASP A 714 -0.23 4.68 31.97
C ASP A 714 -1.46 3.77 31.98
N ILE A 715 -1.44 2.66 32.73
CA ILE A 715 -2.61 1.77 32.82
C ILE A 715 -3.80 2.46 33.49
N GLU A 716 -3.55 3.40 34.39
CA GLU A 716 -4.60 4.23 35.03
C GLU A 716 -5.24 5.17 34.02
N ARG A 717 -4.45 5.70 33.09
CA ARG A 717 -4.92 6.56 31.98
C ARG A 717 -5.71 5.77 30.93
N LEU A 718 -5.57 4.44 30.91
CA LEU A 718 -6.39 3.56 30.07
C LEU A 718 -7.67 3.09 30.79
N LEU A 719 -7.53 2.48 31.97
CA LEU A 719 -8.60 1.75 32.66
C LEU A 719 -9.17 2.44 33.91
N GLY A 720 -8.53 3.50 34.40
CA GLY A 720 -8.94 4.25 35.58
C GLY A 720 -10.21 5.07 35.35
N SER A 721 -10.64 5.78 36.40
CA SER A 721 -11.92 6.52 36.41
C SER A 721 -12.03 7.65 35.39
N SER A 722 -10.89 8.21 34.98
CA SER A 722 -10.76 9.22 33.93
C SER A 722 -10.07 8.66 32.67
N GLY A 723 -9.93 7.34 32.58
CA GLY A 723 -9.23 6.68 31.49
C GLY A 723 -10.05 6.58 30.20
N VAL A 724 -9.40 6.16 29.11
CA VAL A 724 -10.05 6.02 27.80
C VAL A 724 -11.17 4.97 27.79
N VAL A 725 -11.00 3.86 28.52
CA VAL A 725 -11.96 2.76 28.60
C VAL A 725 -12.94 2.96 29.75
N VAL A 726 -12.46 3.49 30.88
CA VAL A 726 -13.14 3.51 32.19
C VAL A 726 -13.71 2.14 32.59
N SER A 727 -12.98 1.38 33.40
CA SER A 727 -13.50 0.11 33.89
C SER A 727 -14.27 0.27 35.20
N ASP A 728 -15.53 -0.18 35.22
CA ASP A 728 -16.36 -0.31 36.43
C ASP A 728 -16.23 -1.70 37.09
N ASN A 729 -15.47 -2.61 36.48
CA ASN A 729 -15.30 -3.97 36.97
C ASN A 729 -14.59 -3.97 38.34
N PRO A 730 -15.22 -4.48 39.41
CA PRO A 730 -14.67 -4.41 40.76
C PRO A 730 -13.28 -5.05 40.91
N TYR A 731 -12.98 -6.10 40.14
CA TYR A 731 -11.69 -6.77 40.20
C TYR A 731 -10.59 -5.92 39.56
N ILE A 732 -10.88 -5.28 38.42
CA ILE A 732 -9.93 -4.37 37.76
C ILE A 732 -9.69 -3.15 38.64
N VAL A 733 -10.76 -2.54 39.17
CA VAL A 733 -10.66 -1.41 40.11
C VAL A 733 -9.82 -1.79 41.33
N GLN A 734 -10.03 -2.98 41.90
CA GLN A 734 -9.19 -3.47 43.01
C GLN A 734 -7.73 -3.71 42.60
N GLY A 735 -7.49 -4.18 41.38
CA GLY A 735 -6.15 -4.33 40.80
C GLY A 735 -5.42 -2.99 40.70
N LEU A 736 -6.09 -1.96 40.21
CA LEU A 736 -5.57 -0.58 40.14
C LEU A 736 -5.27 -0.03 41.55
N VAL A 737 -6.16 -0.25 42.52
CA VAL A 737 -5.91 0.12 43.93
C VAL A 737 -4.67 -0.58 44.50
N LYS A 738 -4.44 -1.87 44.17
CA LYS A 738 -3.23 -2.58 44.57
C LYS A 738 -1.97 -1.97 43.92
N LEU A 739 -2.04 -1.60 42.64
CA LEU A 739 -0.96 -0.92 41.94
C LEU A 739 -0.59 0.41 42.62
N ARG A 740 -1.58 1.28 42.90
CA ARG A 740 -1.37 2.54 43.64
C ARG A 740 -0.79 2.34 45.04
N ALA A 741 -0.97 1.15 45.62
CA ALA A 741 -0.47 0.81 46.94
C ALA A 741 0.93 0.20 46.96
N ALA A 742 1.48 -0.16 45.79
CA ALA A 742 2.78 -0.77 45.65
C ALA A 742 3.91 0.19 46.06
N ARG A 743 4.90 -0.35 46.77
CA ARG A 743 5.98 0.43 47.41
C ARG A 743 7.36 0.20 46.81
N ASN A 744 7.49 -0.86 46.02
CA ASN A 744 8.75 -1.32 45.45
C ASN A 744 8.49 -2.01 44.10
N TRP A 745 9.55 -2.16 43.30
CA TRP A 745 9.48 -2.81 41.98
C TRP A 745 8.82 -4.19 42.00
N PRO A 746 9.17 -5.13 42.92
CA PRO A 746 8.50 -6.43 42.99
C PRO A 746 6.99 -6.35 43.20
N GLU A 747 6.50 -5.41 44.03
CA GLU A 747 5.07 -5.18 44.22
C GLU A 747 4.39 -4.60 42.98
N VAL A 748 5.03 -3.64 42.31
CA VAL A 748 4.54 -3.03 41.06
C VAL A 748 4.40 -4.09 39.98
N THR A 749 5.46 -4.85 39.71
CA THR A 749 5.45 -5.95 38.72
C THR A 749 4.37 -6.98 39.03
N ARG A 750 4.24 -7.39 40.31
CA ARG A 750 3.19 -8.34 40.71
C ARG A 750 1.79 -7.78 40.50
N ALA A 751 1.57 -6.51 40.82
CA ALA A 751 0.28 -5.85 40.63
C ALA A 751 -0.08 -5.74 39.14
N LEU A 752 0.89 -5.36 38.29
CA LEU A 752 0.68 -5.25 36.84
C LEU A 752 0.43 -6.60 36.17
N LYS A 753 1.19 -7.64 36.51
CA LYS A 753 0.93 -9.01 36.01
C LYS A 753 -0.44 -9.52 36.47
N GLY A 754 -0.81 -9.23 37.72
CA GLY A 754 -2.16 -9.51 38.22
C GLY A 754 -3.25 -8.74 37.44
N LEU A 755 -3.01 -7.48 37.08
CA LEU A 755 -3.90 -6.70 36.23
C LEU A 755 -3.98 -7.29 34.82
N HIS A 756 -2.86 -7.75 34.24
CA HIS A 756 -2.85 -8.40 32.93
C HIS A 756 -3.76 -9.64 32.93
N GLN A 757 -3.64 -10.50 33.94
CA GLN A 757 -4.53 -11.67 34.11
C GLN A 757 -6.01 -11.27 34.21
N LEU A 758 -6.31 -10.20 34.93
CA LEU A 758 -7.68 -9.68 35.05
C LEU A 758 -8.20 -9.12 33.71
N VAL A 759 -7.34 -8.44 32.95
CA VAL A 759 -7.69 -7.90 31.62
C VAL A 759 -7.92 -9.02 30.61
N ASP A 760 -7.06 -10.04 30.57
CA ASP A 760 -7.28 -11.22 29.70
C ASP A 760 -8.58 -11.96 30.08
N TYR A 761 -8.86 -12.10 31.37
CA TYR A 761 -10.05 -12.80 31.85
C TYR A 761 -11.35 -12.03 31.57
N HIS A 762 -11.38 -10.74 31.93
CA HIS A 762 -12.58 -9.93 31.84
C HIS A 762 -12.73 -9.21 30.51
N LEU A 763 -11.68 -9.08 29.70
CA LEU A 763 -11.67 -8.39 28.41
C LEU A 763 -12.35 -7.01 28.44
N PRO A 764 -11.98 -6.07 29.36
CA PRO A 764 -12.45 -4.68 29.27
C PRO A 764 -12.05 -4.01 27.95
N ILE A 765 -11.00 -4.54 27.33
CA ILE A 765 -10.53 -4.25 25.97
C ILE A 765 -10.34 -5.60 25.28
N LEU A 766 -10.40 -5.61 23.94
CA LEU A 766 -10.06 -6.77 23.12
C LEU A 766 -8.66 -6.52 22.54
N PRO A 767 -7.62 -7.17 23.08
CA PRO A 767 -6.25 -6.97 22.63
C PRO A 767 -6.05 -7.56 21.23
N LEU A 768 -5.37 -6.83 20.35
CA LEU A 768 -5.06 -7.29 19.00
C LEU A 768 -3.59 -7.65 18.88
N TRP A 769 -2.74 -6.65 18.69
CA TRP A 769 -1.31 -6.82 18.43
C TRP A 769 -0.55 -5.56 18.83
N GLN A 770 0.76 -5.70 18.97
CA GLN A 770 1.70 -4.59 19.01
C GLN A 770 2.42 -4.47 17.67
N VAL A 771 2.73 -3.25 17.24
CA VAL A 771 3.45 -2.96 15.99
C VAL A 771 4.58 -1.97 16.25
N THR A 772 5.71 -2.18 15.58
CA THR A 772 6.84 -1.24 15.60
C THR A 772 6.66 -0.22 14.49
N ASP A 773 6.22 0.98 14.86
CA ASP A 773 6.03 2.10 13.94
C ASP A 773 7.37 2.64 13.43
N ARG A 774 7.38 3.07 12.16
CA ARG A 774 8.56 3.59 11.48
C ARG A 774 8.29 4.95 10.86
N PHE A 775 9.36 5.71 10.63
CA PHE A 775 9.34 6.98 9.91
C PHE A 775 10.47 7.01 8.89
N ALA A 776 10.35 7.86 7.87
CA ALA A 776 11.43 8.10 6.92
C ALA A 776 11.86 9.56 6.96
N VAL A 777 13.17 9.79 6.82
CA VAL A 777 13.77 11.13 6.78
C VAL A 777 14.78 11.20 5.63
N ARG A 778 14.80 12.33 4.92
CA ARG A 778 15.85 12.65 3.95
C ARG A 778 17.15 12.95 4.68
N LYS A 779 18.27 12.46 4.14
CA LYS A 779 19.61 12.71 4.70
C LYS A 779 20.04 14.19 4.72
N THR A 780 19.26 15.08 4.12
CA THR A 780 19.42 16.53 4.21
C THR A 780 18.89 17.12 5.52
N VAL A 781 18.20 16.33 6.34
CA VAL A 781 17.75 16.69 7.69
C VAL A 781 18.49 15.83 8.70
N ASN A 782 19.30 16.48 9.52
CA ASN A 782 20.10 15.87 10.59
C ASN A 782 19.41 16.04 11.96
N GLY A 783 19.94 15.38 12.98
CA GLY A 783 19.44 15.50 14.35
C GLY A 783 18.21 14.65 14.68
N ILE A 784 17.60 14.02 13.67
CA ILE A 784 16.68 12.90 13.85
C ILE A 784 17.54 11.64 13.80
N GLU A 785 18.01 11.16 14.95
CA GLU A 785 18.84 9.97 15.07
C GLU A 785 18.25 9.01 16.11
N GLY A 786 18.67 7.73 16.05
CA GLY A 786 18.21 6.70 16.98
C GLY A 786 16.72 6.38 16.86
N SER A 787 16.12 6.07 18.01
CA SER A 787 14.73 5.67 18.17
C SER A 787 14.01 6.65 19.10
N PRO A 788 13.47 7.76 18.57
CA PRO A 788 12.70 8.68 19.39
C PRO A 788 11.39 8.04 19.87
N VAL A 789 10.80 8.58 20.93
CA VAL A 789 9.47 8.21 21.47
C VAL A 789 8.34 8.85 20.66
N SER A 790 8.60 10.04 20.13
CA SER A 790 7.72 10.80 19.26
C SER A 790 8.57 11.60 18.29
N LEU A 791 8.07 11.84 17.07
CA LEU A 791 8.88 12.44 16.00
C LEU A 791 9.64 13.70 16.43
N TYR A 792 8.98 14.59 17.16
CA TYR A 792 9.54 15.88 17.56
C TYR A 792 10.18 15.90 18.96
N GLN A 793 10.41 14.74 19.60
CA GLN A 793 11.01 14.66 20.95
C GLN A 793 12.29 15.50 21.07
N ASP A 794 13.11 15.45 20.03
CA ASP A 794 14.42 16.10 19.91
C ASP A 794 14.42 17.18 18.82
N VAL A 795 13.28 17.85 18.57
CA VAL A 795 13.15 18.84 17.47
C VAL A 795 14.18 19.96 17.53
N LEU A 796 14.66 20.33 18.71
CA LEU A 796 15.72 21.32 18.86
C LEU A 796 17.09 20.84 18.36
N LYS A 797 17.32 19.52 18.26
CA LYS A 797 18.55 18.98 17.65
C LYS A 797 18.48 18.95 16.13
N TRP A 798 17.31 19.22 15.53
CA TRP A 798 17.15 19.14 14.08
C TRP A 798 17.94 20.24 13.38
N GLU A 799 18.60 19.87 12.30
CA GLU A 799 19.35 20.78 11.44
C GLU A 799 19.05 20.46 9.97
N VAL A 800 18.82 21.49 9.17
CA VAL A 800 18.72 21.37 7.72
C VAL A 800 20.11 21.59 7.14
N ASP A 801 20.52 20.72 6.22
CA ASP A 801 21.74 20.93 5.44
C ASP A 801 21.65 22.25 4.67
N LEU A 802 22.48 23.20 5.08
CA LEU A 802 22.62 24.52 4.46
C LEU A 802 23.52 24.50 3.21
N GLY A 803 24.03 23.32 2.83
CA GLY A 803 24.95 23.08 1.73
C GLY A 803 26.31 23.75 1.93
N ILE A 804 26.69 24.07 3.16
CA ILE A 804 28.00 24.61 3.48
C ILE A 804 28.90 23.40 3.70
N ASP A 805 29.85 23.14 2.78
CA ASP A 805 30.88 22.13 3.02
C ASP A 805 31.52 22.42 4.40
N GLN A 806 31.38 21.48 5.33
CA GLN A 806 32.02 21.55 6.65
C GLN A 806 33.52 21.30 6.55
#